data_AF-A0A327KXL0-F1
#
_entry.id   AF-A0A327KXL0-F1
#
_cell.length_a   1.000
_cell.length_b   1.000
_cell.length_c   1.000
_cell.angle_alpha   90.00
_cell.angle_beta   90.00
_cell.angle_gamma   90.00
#
_symmetry.space_group_name_H-M   'P 1'
#
loop_
_entity.id
_entity.type
_entity.pdbx_description
1 polymer ?
#
loop_
_entity_poly.entity_id
_entity_poly.type
_entity_poly.pdbx_seq_one_letter_code
_entity_poly.pdbx_strand_id
1 'polypeptide(L)'
;MSDITAAPSVPSGTALGRIPGIMAMACLSGFAGLGYEVVWTRMLAVALGHEIVAVLGVVSGLFAGLALGSLMPGRRIAASRRPASWYAGLELAIGAWALALVPLAPLAGDLVVSLVPIDATPLRQWLVAFALPFVLLLPATLAMGATLPALEAVLAPRLHAGRAVGRVYAANTFGAVAGTLATTFLIVPLLGLSATLILCATLNFVCALGMLACAGEPATPVASRQERPARLLVPLFVTGLLGIGYEVLAIRVVSQILENTVYTFALLLAAYLLGTATGAALHGRLARGRGDDVLTSRLVAATGVLCIGGAAVLAASDLVLAGLRDVLPPTMGGRLAAELGVAALAFVPPTVAMGALFTQLAQTVSDREGSVGTALAVNTFGAALAPIVFGPVLIPMVGAKLAFVLLGAAYVLALPNLRRPAIVASVLILTAGVTLALSPLSLRFVRVPPGGALLWHSDGVMAAVSVVRNSAGDTHLQVNNHFRMGGSASVRSDQRQADIPLLLHPDPKRALFLGLGTGATLSAAGDHPGLVTDGVELVPEVVESFPQFARSAPNLGRNSNLHIHVADARRFVRTPGERYDVIVADLYHPSVDGSGSLYAREHFAAIRERLAEGGVFCQWLPLHQLDIGTLRVIVRTFLDVFPHATASLAQFSVETPLVALIGTETPRTYTPDWFVRRVGDRTLGARLETVDLGDAFGLFGLHLGGPEALRAFAGDGVLNTDDHPFVAAEAPRVAYAMADRPGDRLLALLGALRPRPEDLLGDSDEGARRRLAAYWRARDRYLEIGVRTLAAAGPRNLIAAIAPQLVEIVRTSPDFEPAYRPVLAMARQLAVSDRAAARRLLEALDRANPARPEARGMLASLPPR
;
A
#
# COMPACT_ATOMS: atom_id res chain seq x y z
N MET A 1 64.51 -15.52 39.78
CA MET A 1 65.09 -15.72 38.42
C MET A 1 64.00 -16.39 37.61
N SER A 2 63.11 -15.62 36.99
CA SER A 2 63.20 -15.01 35.64
C SER A 2 62.25 -15.77 34.72
N ASP A 3 60.98 -15.38 34.68
CA ASP A 3 60.39 -14.52 33.63
C ASP A 3 60.41 -15.16 32.24
N ILE A 4 59.25 -15.59 31.76
CA ILE A 4 58.76 -15.26 30.42
C ILE A 4 57.24 -14.99 30.54
N THR A 5 56.91 -13.79 30.98
CA THR A 5 55.65 -13.13 30.63
C THR A 5 55.74 -12.77 29.15
N ALA A 6 55.20 -13.62 28.27
CA ALA A 6 55.09 -13.30 26.86
C ALA A 6 54.19 -12.07 26.68
N ALA A 7 54.78 -10.93 26.35
CA ALA A 7 54.06 -9.72 25.99
C ALA A 7 53.12 -10.02 24.79
N PRO A 8 51.90 -9.48 24.75
CA PRO A 8 51.04 -9.62 23.58
C PRO A 8 51.77 -9.01 22.38
N SER A 9 52.09 -9.86 21.40
CA SER A 9 52.73 -9.45 20.16
C SER A 9 51.92 -8.34 19.49
N VAL A 10 52.57 -7.19 19.25
CA VAL A 10 52.00 -6.09 18.47
C VAL A 10 51.58 -6.64 17.10
N PRO A 11 50.32 -6.46 16.66
CA PRO A 11 49.89 -6.94 15.36
C PRO A 11 50.75 -6.32 14.26
N SER A 12 51.29 -7.16 13.38
CA SER A 12 52.12 -6.73 12.25
C SER A 12 51.37 -5.75 11.33
N GLY A 13 52.08 -4.79 10.73
CA GLY A 13 51.48 -3.74 9.89
C GLY A 13 50.65 -4.27 8.70
N THR A 14 50.93 -5.48 8.23
CA THR A 14 50.17 -6.18 7.18
C THR A 14 48.80 -6.71 7.66
N ALA A 15 48.64 -6.99 8.96
CA ALA A 15 47.38 -7.48 9.54
C ALA A 15 46.35 -6.36 9.76
N LEU A 16 46.81 -5.13 10.02
CA LEU A 16 45.98 -3.92 10.14
C LEU A 16 45.46 -3.42 8.78
N GLY A 17 46.24 -3.61 7.70
CA GLY A 17 45.85 -3.18 6.34
C GLY A 17 44.63 -3.88 5.75
N ARG A 18 44.16 -4.99 6.33
CA ARG A 18 43.02 -5.78 5.83
C ARG A 18 41.68 -5.45 6.49
N ILE A 19 41.67 -4.67 7.57
CA ILE A 19 40.45 -4.27 8.29
C ILE A 19 39.46 -3.51 7.40
N PRO A 20 39.88 -2.54 6.55
CA PRO A 20 38.95 -1.85 5.66
C PRO A 20 38.22 -2.79 4.69
N GLY A 21 38.92 -3.81 4.17
CA GLY A 21 38.33 -4.84 3.31
C GLY A 21 37.25 -5.64 4.02
N ILE A 22 37.50 -6.08 5.26
CA ILE A 22 36.52 -6.81 6.08
C ILE A 22 35.29 -5.93 6.38
N MET A 23 35.49 -4.65 6.67
CA MET A 23 34.39 -3.70 6.89
C MET A 23 33.58 -3.43 5.61
N ALA A 24 34.23 -3.41 4.45
CA ALA A 24 33.55 -3.33 3.16
C ALA A 24 32.67 -4.57 2.91
N MET A 25 33.14 -5.78 3.24
CA MET A 25 32.33 -7.00 3.13
C MET A 25 31.13 -6.96 4.07
N ALA A 26 31.32 -6.49 5.32
CA ALA A 26 30.21 -6.30 6.26
C ALA A 26 29.18 -5.29 5.72
N CYS A 27 29.63 -4.19 5.11
CA CYS A 27 28.76 -3.21 4.47
C CYS A 27 27.98 -3.80 3.28
N LEU A 28 28.66 -4.51 2.37
CA LEU A 28 28.01 -5.15 1.21
C LEU A 28 27.04 -6.26 1.62
N SER A 29 27.38 -7.05 2.64
CA SER A 29 26.48 -8.07 3.22
C SER A 29 25.23 -7.42 3.82
N GLY A 30 25.39 -6.33 4.57
CA GLY A 30 24.26 -5.54 5.07
C GLY A 30 23.39 -4.96 3.96
N PHE A 31 24.01 -4.44 2.90
CA PHE A 31 23.30 -3.94 1.71
C PHE A 31 22.45 -5.03 1.06
N ALA A 32 23.04 -6.19 0.79
CA ALA A 32 22.33 -7.33 0.22
C ALA A 32 21.22 -7.83 1.16
N GLY A 33 21.50 -7.89 2.47
CA GLY A 33 20.55 -8.36 3.48
C GLY A 33 19.25 -7.56 3.52
N LEU A 34 19.33 -6.23 3.51
CA LEU A 34 18.13 -5.38 3.47
C LEU A 34 17.54 -5.26 2.06
N GLY A 35 18.35 -5.43 1.02
CA GLY A 35 17.84 -5.61 -0.34
C GLY A 35 16.94 -6.84 -0.44
N TYR A 36 17.35 -7.96 0.16
CA TYR A 36 16.53 -9.17 0.25
C TYR A 36 15.24 -8.95 1.04
N GLU A 37 15.30 -8.29 2.19
CA GLU A 37 14.10 -8.01 2.98
C GLU A 37 13.05 -7.24 2.18
N VAL A 38 13.48 -6.19 1.45
CA VAL A 38 12.60 -5.41 0.58
C VAL A 38 11.99 -6.28 -0.52
N VAL A 39 12.81 -7.08 -1.23
CA VAL A 39 12.32 -7.91 -2.34
C VAL A 39 11.43 -9.06 -1.86
N TRP A 40 11.83 -9.79 -0.83
CA TRP A 40 11.04 -10.90 -0.27
C TRP A 40 9.70 -10.42 0.28
N THR A 41 9.66 -9.24 0.91
CA THR A 41 8.39 -8.62 1.34
C THR A 41 7.46 -8.39 0.16
N ARG A 42 7.97 -7.90 -0.98
CA ARG A 42 7.17 -7.66 -2.19
C ARG A 42 6.67 -8.95 -2.81
N MET A 43 7.54 -9.95 -2.98
CA MET A 43 7.16 -11.24 -3.55
C MET A 43 6.11 -11.95 -2.68
N LEU A 44 6.28 -11.92 -1.36
CA LEU A 44 5.33 -12.54 -0.43
C LEU A 44 4.05 -11.71 -0.27
N ALA A 45 4.07 -10.40 -0.48
CA ALA A 45 2.85 -9.58 -0.53
C ALA A 45 1.94 -10.00 -1.68
N VAL A 46 2.51 -10.32 -2.85
CA VAL A 46 1.75 -10.85 -3.99
C VAL A 46 1.12 -12.21 -3.67
N ALA A 47 1.84 -13.05 -2.91
CA ALA A 47 1.35 -14.38 -2.52
C ALA A 47 0.28 -14.33 -1.42
N LEU A 48 0.49 -13.51 -0.39
CA LEU A 48 -0.38 -13.39 0.78
C LEU A 48 -1.57 -12.44 0.56
N GLY A 49 -1.53 -11.62 -0.49
CA GLY A 49 -2.64 -10.75 -0.90
C GLY A 49 -2.69 -9.38 -0.20
N HIS A 50 -1.78 -9.08 0.72
CA HIS A 50 -1.72 -7.77 1.37
C HIS A 50 -0.31 -7.42 1.85
N GLU A 51 0.11 -6.17 1.63
CA GLU A 51 1.46 -5.68 1.99
C GLU A 51 1.73 -5.77 3.50
N ILE A 52 0.84 -5.25 4.36
CA ILE A 52 1.04 -5.31 5.82
C ILE A 52 1.19 -6.74 6.36
N VAL A 53 0.43 -7.69 5.83
CA VAL A 53 0.48 -9.10 6.25
C VAL A 53 1.85 -9.70 5.88
N ALA A 54 2.33 -9.40 4.67
CA ALA A 54 3.65 -9.83 4.23
C ALA A 54 4.78 -9.15 5.01
N VAL A 55 4.71 -7.85 5.28
CA VAL A 55 5.70 -7.14 6.12
C VAL A 55 5.81 -7.81 7.49
N LEU A 56 4.67 -8.02 8.18
CA LEU A 56 4.67 -8.67 9.50
C LEU A 56 5.23 -10.10 9.44
N GLY A 57 4.84 -10.87 8.43
CA GLY A 57 5.30 -12.25 8.22
C GLY A 57 6.79 -12.35 7.91
N VAL A 58 7.29 -11.53 6.99
CA VAL A 58 8.70 -11.49 6.57
C VAL A 58 9.59 -11.01 7.71
N VAL A 59 9.24 -9.92 8.39
CA VAL A 59 9.99 -9.42 9.55
C VAL A 59 10.04 -10.50 10.63
N SER A 60 8.90 -11.10 11.00
CA SER A 60 8.87 -12.18 12.00
C SER A 60 9.75 -13.37 11.59
N GLY A 61 9.63 -13.85 10.34
CA GLY A 61 10.39 -14.97 9.81
C GLY A 61 11.90 -14.70 9.72
N LEU A 62 12.28 -13.49 9.30
CA LEU A 62 13.66 -13.04 9.19
C LEU A 62 14.33 -12.98 10.57
N PHE A 63 13.70 -12.31 11.54
CA PHE A 63 14.22 -12.26 12.91
C PHE A 63 14.23 -13.66 13.56
N ALA A 64 13.23 -14.51 13.34
CA ALA A 64 13.23 -15.88 13.85
C ALA A 64 14.41 -16.69 13.31
N GLY A 65 14.68 -16.61 12.00
CA GLY A 65 15.83 -17.27 11.38
C GLY A 65 17.17 -16.73 11.86
N LEU A 66 17.32 -15.39 11.97
CA LEU A 66 18.51 -14.75 12.54
C LEU A 66 18.79 -15.22 13.97
N ALA A 67 17.74 -15.38 14.80
CA ALA A 67 17.85 -15.86 16.17
C ALA A 67 18.32 -17.32 16.23
N LEU A 68 17.78 -18.19 15.36
CA LEU A 68 18.21 -19.58 15.26
C LEU A 68 19.65 -19.70 14.73
N GLY A 69 20.00 -18.89 13.73
CA GLY A 69 21.33 -18.82 13.11
C GLY A 69 22.44 -18.36 14.05
N SER A 70 22.14 -17.43 14.95
CA SER A 70 23.10 -16.97 15.96
C SER A 70 23.36 -18.02 17.06
N LEU A 71 22.40 -18.92 17.33
CA LEU A 71 22.53 -19.99 18.33
C LEU A 71 23.19 -21.28 17.80
N MET A 72 22.72 -21.79 16.66
CA MET A 72 23.02 -23.16 16.20
C MET A 72 24.48 -23.32 15.72
N PRO A 73 24.93 -22.64 14.64
CA PRO A 73 26.32 -22.68 14.19
C PRO A 73 27.26 -21.76 14.97
N GLY A 74 26.76 -20.72 15.64
CA GLY A 74 27.58 -19.68 16.30
C GLY A 74 28.67 -20.24 17.23
N ARG A 75 28.35 -21.29 17.99
CA ARG A 75 29.31 -21.97 18.89
C ARG A 75 30.43 -22.70 18.15
N ARG A 76 30.10 -23.35 17.02
CA ARG A 76 31.08 -24.07 16.19
C ARG A 76 31.98 -23.10 15.43
N ILE A 77 31.43 -21.96 15.01
CA ILE A 77 32.16 -20.89 14.33
C ILE A 77 33.17 -20.25 15.28
N ALA A 78 32.76 -19.90 16.50
CA ALA A 78 33.65 -19.30 17.50
C ALA A 78 34.82 -20.21 17.89
N ALA A 79 34.60 -21.53 17.88
CA ALA A 79 35.64 -22.54 18.16
C ALA A 79 36.51 -22.88 16.92
N SER A 80 36.20 -22.34 15.74
CA SER A 80 36.88 -22.69 14.50
C SER A 80 38.23 -21.98 14.35
N ARG A 81 39.23 -22.70 13.84
CA ARG A 81 40.53 -22.11 13.42
C ARG A 81 40.43 -21.35 12.09
N ARG A 82 39.32 -21.48 11.36
CA ARG A 82 39.09 -20.87 10.04
C ARG A 82 37.75 -20.10 10.00
N PRO A 83 37.57 -19.04 10.80
CA PRO A 83 36.32 -18.29 10.85
C PRO A 83 36.00 -17.56 9.53
N ALA A 84 37.03 -17.17 8.76
CA ALA A 84 36.85 -16.58 7.43
C ALA A 84 36.19 -17.55 6.43
N SER A 85 36.53 -18.84 6.49
CA SER A 85 35.90 -19.87 5.64
C SER A 85 34.45 -20.14 6.05
N TRP A 86 34.13 -20.03 7.35
CA TRP A 86 32.74 -20.07 7.81
C TRP A 86 31.94 -18.90 7.26
N TYR A 87 32.45 -17.67 7.42
CA TYR A 87 31.79 -16.49 6.86
C TYR A 87 31.56 -16.64 5.34
N ALA A 88 32.59 -17.03 4.59
CA ALA A 88 32.47 -17.24 3.16
C ALA A 88 31.42 -18.31 2.79
N GLY A 89 31.41 -19.45 3.51
CA GLY A 89 30.39 -20.48 3.31
C GLY A 89 28.97 -20.01 3.62
N LEU A 90 28.78 -19.17 4.64
CA LEU A 90 27.49 -18.58 4.98
C LEU A 90 27.02 -17.61 3.90
N GLU A 91 27.89 -16.70 3.43
CA GLU A 91 27.58 -15.77 2.33
C GLU A 91 27.23 -16.52 1.03
N LEU A 92 27.96 -17.59 0.69
CA LEU A 92 27.62 -18.47 -0.42
C LEU A 92 26.24 -19.12 -0.25
N ALA A 93 25.92 -19.61 0.96
CA ALA A 93 24.62 -20.22 1.24
C ALA A 93 23.47 -19.21 1.13
N ILE A 94 23.67 -17.97 1.61
CA ILE A 94 22.70 -16.88 1.46
C ILE A 94 22.44 -16.59 -0.02
N GLY A 95 23.49 -16.35 -0.80
CA GLY A 95 23.36 -16.06 -2.23
C GLY A 95 22.76 -17.22 -3.01
N ALA A 96 23.17 -18.46 -2.74
CA ALA A 96 22.63 -19.64 -3.42
C ALA A 96 21.15 -19.86 -3.11
N TRP A 97 20.74 -19.67 -1.85
CA TRP A 97 19.33 -19.79 -1.48
C TRP A 97 18.49 -18.65 -2.06
N ALA A 98 19.01 -17.42 -2.11
CA ALA A 98 18.34 -16.30 -2.76
C ALA A 98 18.08 -16.57 -4.25
N LEU A 99 19.02 -17.19 -4.96
CA LEU A 99 18.82 -17.64 -6.34
C LEU A 99 17.78 -18.77 -6.44
N ALA A 100 17.78 -19.71 -5.49
CA ALA A 100 16.77 -20.77 -5.44
C ALA A 100 15.36 -20.23 -5.17
N LEU A 101 15.23 -19.11 -4.46
CA LEU A 101 13.93 -18.48 -4.18
C LEU A 101 13.26 -17.87 -5.41
N VAL A 102 14.02 -17.50 -6.46
CA VAL A 102 13.46 -16.92 -7.70
C VAL A 102 12.41 -17.86 -8.33
N PRO A 103 12.71 -19.14 -8.65
CA PRO A 103 11.70 -20.07 -9.16
C PRO A 103 10.74 -20.60 -8.08
N LEU A 104 11.09 -20.55 -6.80
CA LEU A 104 10.22 -21.03 -5.71
C LEU A 104 9.10 -20.04 -5.34
N ALA A 105 9.29 -18.74 -5.57
CA ALA A 105 8.32 -17.74 -5.15
C ALA A 105 6.94 -17.86 -5.84
N PRO A 106 6.84 -18.10 -7.16
CA PRO A 106 5.54 -18.38 -7.79
C PRO A 106 4.86 -19.61 -7.19
N LEU A 107 5.63 -20.68 -6.94
CA LEU A 107 5.14 -21.92 -6.33
C LEU A 107 4.63 -21.71 -4.90
N ALA A 108 5.29 -20.85 -4.13
CA ALA A 108 4.81 -20.44 -2.81
C ALA A 108 3.45 -19.74 -2.91
N GLY A 109 3.25 -18.91 -3.94
CA GLY A 109 1.96 -18.29 -4.23
C GLY A 109 0.86 -19.31 -4.52
N ASP A 110 1.14 -20.34 -5.33
CA ASP A 110 0.20 -21.43 -5.60
C ASP A 110 -0.10 -22.25 -4.34
N LEU A 111 0.93 -22.48 -3.51
CA LEU A 111 0.77 -23.14 -2.22
C LEU A 111 -0.16 -22.34 -1.29
N VAL A 112 -0.05 -21.01 -1.24
CA VAL A 112 -0.96 -20.17 -0.43
C VAL A 112 -2.41 -20.33 -0.86
N VAL A 113 -2.68 -20.35 -2.17
CA VAL A 113 -4.03 -20.57 -2.72
C VAL A 113 -4.61 -21.90 -2.22
N SER A 114 -3.79 -22.95 -2.13
CA SER A 114 -4.22 -24.25 -1.58
C SER A 114 -4.35 -24.28 -0.05
N LEU A 115 -3.47 -23.60 0.67
CA LEU A 115 -3.41 -23.60 2.12
C LEU A 115 -4.41 -22.65 2.76
N VAL A 116 -4.88 -21.65 2.02
CA VAL A 116 -5.86 -20.66 2.48
C VAL A 116 -7.00 -20.64 1.46
N PRO A 117 -8.01 -21.51 1.61
CA PRO A 117 -9.22 -21.44 0.78
C PRO A 117 -10.02 -20.15 1.08
N ILE A 118 -11.01 -19.85 0.24
CA ILE A 118 -11.80 -18.60 0.32
C ILE A 118 -12.45 -18.43 1.70
N ASP A 119 -12.98 -19.52 2.27
CA ASP A 119 -13.66 -19.61 3.56
C ASP A 119 -12.72 -19.89 4.75
N ALA A 120 -11.41 -19.74 4.57
CA ALA A 120 -10.44 -19.98 5.63
C ALA A 120 -10.68 -19.07 6.84
N THR A 121 -10.71 -19.67 8.04
CA THR A 121 -10.78 -18.93 9.30
C THR A 121 -9.63 -17.91 9.44
N PRO A 122 -9.83 -16.77 10.12
CA PRO A 122 -8.76 -15.79 10.35
C PRO A 122 -7.50 -16.39 10.97
N LEU A 123 -7.65 -17.33 11.91
CA LEU A 123 -6.52 -18.02 12.52
C LEU A 123 -5.67 -18.77 11.48
N ARG A 124 -6.32 -19.50 10.56
CA ARG A 124 -5.61 -20.21 9.48
C ARG A 124 -4.88 -19.23 8.55
N GLN A 125 -5.51 -18.11 8.20
CA GLN A 125 -4.88 -17.07 7.37
C GLN A 125 -3.60 -16.53 8.02
N TRP A 126 -3.67 -16.15 9.31
CA TRP A 126 -2.51 -15.64 10.04
C TRP A 126 -1.43 -16.70 10.28
N LEU A 127 -1.82 -17.95 10.55
CA LEU A 127 -0.86 -19.04 10.67
C LEU A 127 -0.05 -19.24 9.38
N VAL A 128 -0.70 -19.23 8.21
CA VAL A 128 0.02 -19.31 6.93
C VAL A 128 0.87 -18.06 6.69
N ALA A 129 0.33 -16.87 6.99
CA ALA A 129 1.05 -15.61 6.82
C ALA A 129 2.36 -15.51 7.61
N PHE A 130 2.47 -16.17 8.76
CA PHE A 130 3.72 -16.23 9.53
C PHE A 130 4.56 -17.47 9.21
N ALA A 131 3.93 -18.64 9.06
CA ALA A 131 4.65 -19.90 8.85
C ALA A 131 5.33 -19.99 7.48
N LEU A 132 4.66 -19.52 6.42
CA LEU A 132 5.18 -19.62 5.07
C LEU A 132 6.44 -18.76 4.87
N PRO A 133 6.46 -17.44 5.19
CA PRO A 133 7.69 -16.66 5.14
C PRO A 133 8.78 -17.25 6.02
N PHE A 134 8.46 -17.71 7.24
CA PHE A 134 9.44 -18.34 8.11
C PHE A 134 10.12 -19.54 7.44
N VAL A 135 9.35 -20.50 6.92
CA VAL A 135 9.92 -21.71 6.28
C VAL A 135 10.71 -21.38 5.02
N LEU A 136 10.19 -20.51 4.16
CA LEU A 136 10.85 -20.15 2.90
C LEU A 136 12.17 -19.40 3.13
N LEU A 137 12.19 -18.49 4.10
CA LEU A 137 13.35 -17.64 4.35
C LEU A 137 14.38 -18.30 5.27
N LEU A 138 13.99 -19.32 6.04
CA LEU A 138 14.80 -19.94 7.09
C LEU A 138 16.23 -20.30 6.66
N PRO A 139 16.50 -20.92 5.49
CA PRO A 139 17.87 -21.30 5.14
C PRO A 139 18.82 -20.09 4.98
N ALA A 140 18.36 -19.04 4.30
CA ALA A 140 19.14 -17.81 4.16
C ALA A 140 19.23 -17.05 5.50
N THR A 141 18.13 -16.91 6.23
CA THR A 141 18.09 -16.10 7.46
C THR A 141 18.83 -16.78 8.62
N LEU A 142 18.84 -18.11 8.68
CA LEU A 142 19.71 -18.89 9.56
C LEU A 142 21.19 -18.66 9.23
N ALA A 143 21.55 -18.64 7.94
CA ALA A 143 22.92 -18.31 7.54
C ALA A 143 23.28 -16.85 7.88
N MET A 144 22.38 -15.89 7.65
CA MET A 144 22.52 -14.48 8.02
C MET A 144 22.71 -14.32 9.54
N GLY A 145 22.00 -15.09 10.37
CA GLY A 145 22.15 -15.03 11.82
C GLY A 145 23.54 -15.46 12.31
N ALA A 146 24.23 -16.28 11.51
CA ALA A 146 25.55 -16.80 11.80
C ALA A 146 26.70 -15.93 11.25
N THR A 147 26.43 -14.95 10.38
CA THR A 147 27.48 -14.12 9.74
C THR A 147 28.16 -13.20 10.75
N LEU A 148 27.42 -12.59 11.68
CA LEU A 148 28.00 -11.70 12.68
C LEU A 148 28.95 -12.43 13.65
N PRO A 149 28.58 -13.60 14.25
CA PRO A 149 29.54 -14.42 14.99
C PRO A 149 30.80 -14.78 14.20
N ALA A 150 30.66 -15.05 12.88
CA ALA A 150 31.81 -15.34 12.03
C ALA A 150 32.71 -14.11 11.81
N LEU A 151 32.13 -12.94 11.54
CA LEU A 151 32.87 -11.68 11.41
C LEU A 151 33.58 -11.29 12.70
N GLU A 152 32.93 -11.48 13.84
CA GLU A 152 33.52 -11.25 15.16
C GLU A 152 34.74 -12.16 15.37
N ALA A 153 34.61 -13.46 15.10
CA ALA A 153 35.72 -14.41 15.21
C ALA A 153 36.89 -14.07 14.25
N VAL A 154 36.61 -13.50 13.07
CA VAL A 154 37.65 -13.01 12.15
C VAL A 154 38.38 -11.78 12.70
N LEU A 155 37.68 -10.87 13.39
CA LEU A 155 38.23 -9.60 13.85
C LEU A 155 38.77 -9.61 15.29
N ALA A 156 38.36 -10.57 16.12
CA ALA A 156 38.79 -10.70 17.50
C ALA A 156 40.33 -10.70 17.69
N PRO A 157 41.15 -11.32 16.82
CA PRO A 157 42.60 -11.25 16.92
C PRO A 157 43.19 -9.86 16.58
N ARG A 158 42.43 -8.98 15.91
CA ARG A 158 42.92 -7.72 15.30
C ARG A 158 42.42 -6.46 16.02
N LEU A 159 41.36 -6.58 16.82
CA LEU A 159 40.71 -5.50 17.55
C LEU A 159 40.41 -5.99 18.97
N HIS A 160 40.51 -5.12 19.98
CA HIS A 160 39.96 -5.42 21.30
C HIS A 160 38.48 -5.81 21.16
N ALA A 161 38.07 -6.93 21.77
CA ALA A 161 36.77 -7.59 21.54
C ALA A 161 35.58 -6.61 21.49
N GLY A 162 35.45 -5.72 22.48
CA GLY A 162 34.34 -4.74 22.52
C GLY A 162 34.35 -3.66 21.41
N ARG A 163 35.51 -3.31 20.83
CA ARG A 163 35.60 -2.35 19.72
C ARG A 163 35.37 -3.00 18.35
N ALA A 164 35.56 -4.32 18.25
CA ALA A 164 35.33 -5.07 17.02
C ALA A 164 33.83 -5.17 16.70
N VAL A 165 33.03 -5.60 17.67
CA VAL A 165 31.57 -5.81 17.54
C VAL A 165 30.87 -4.53 17.10
N GLY A 166 31.11 -3.41 17.80
CA GLY A 166 30.45 -2.14 17.49
C GLY A 166 30.78 -1.58 16.09
N ARG A 167 32.01 -1.78 15.59
CA ARG A 167 32.42 -1.31 14.26
C ARG A 167 31.82 -2.14 13.13
N VAL A 168 31.81 -3.47 13.28
CA VAL A 168 31.18 -4.37 12.30
C VAL A 168 29.69 -4.11 12.21
N TYR A 169 29.03 -4.03 13.38
CA TYR A 169 27.61 -3.75 13.45
C TYR A 169 27.27 -2.41 12.78
N ALA A 170 28.05 -1.36 13.02
CA ALA A 170 27.87 -0.06 12.38
C ALA A 170 28.07 -0.12 10.85
N ALA A 171 29.11 -0.80 10.36
CA ALA A 171 29.37 -0.95 8.92
C ALA A 171 28.26 -1.73 8.22
N ASN A 172 27.82 -2.85 8.82
CA ASN A 172 26.71 -3.65 8.33
C ASN A 172 25.40 -2.85 8.31
N THR A 173 25.11 -2.09 9.38
CA THR A 173 23.88 -1.29 9.47
C THR A 173 23.90 -0.10 8.50
N PHE A 174 25.06 0.50 8.24
CA PHE A 174 25.18 1.51 7.19
C PHE A 174 24.90 0.93 5.80
N GLY A 175 25.49 -0.24 5.51
CA GLY A 175 25.20 -1.00 4.30
C GLY A 175 23.73 -1.33 4.15
N ALA A 176 23.09 -1.78 5.23
CA ALA A 176 21.66 -2.06 5.34
C ALA A 176 20.80 -0.85 4.96
N VAL A 177 21.07 0.34 5.54
CA VAL A 177 20.36 1.58 5.20
C VAL A 177 20.52 1.92 3.72
N ALA A 178 21.74 1.84 3.19
CA ALA A 178 22.00 2.07 1.77
C ALA A 178 21.29 1.04 0.89
N GLY A 179 21.23 -0.22 1.31
CA GLY A 179 20.54 -1.33 0.66
C GLY A 179 19.04 -1.08 0.57
N THR A 180 18.38 -0.75 1.69
CA THR A 180 16.95 -0.41 1.72
C THR A 180 16.61 0.72 0.75
N LEU A 181 17.37 1.83 0.81
CA LEU A 181 17.11 3.00 -0.01
C LEU A 181 17.43 2.74 -1.49
N ALA A 182 18.60 2.21 -1.82
CA ALA A 182 18.98 1.95 -3.21
C ALA A 182 18.05 0.91 -3.85
N THR A 183 17.71 -0.15 -3.11
CA THR A 183 16.80 -1.20 -3.61
C THR A 183 15.44 -0.63 -3.96
N THR A 184 14.87 0.19 -3.09
CA THR A 184 13.51 0.74 -3.26
C THR A 184 13.46 1.86 -4.30
N PHE A 185 14.42 2.79 -4.28
CA PHE A 185 14.38 3.99 -5.13
C PHE A 185 15.01 3.82 -6.50
N LEU A 186 15.89 2.83 -6.68
CA LEU A 186 16.68 2.69 -7.89
C LEU A 186 16.63 1.28 -8.47
N ILE A 187 17.00 0.27 -7.70
CA ILE A 187 17.31 -1.06 -8.25
C ILE A 187 16.03 -1.80 -8.66
N VAL A 188 15.01 -1.90 -7.79
CA VAL A 188 13.75 -2.57 -8.12
C VAL A 188 13.00 -1.87 -9.27
N PRO A 189 12.84 -0.53 -9.28
CA PRO A 189 12.19 0.14 -10.42
C PRO A 189 12.91 -0.07 -11.76
N LEU A 190 14.24 -0.20 -11.76
CA LEU A 190 15.02 -0.40 -12.98
C LEU A 190 15.06 -1.86 -13.42
N LEU A 191 15.35 -2.78 -12.49
CA LEU A 191 15.69 -4.16 -12.79
C LEU A 191 14.55 -5.16 -12.53
N GLY A 192 13.56 -4.81 -11.72
CA GLY A 192 12.56 -5.77 -11.20
C GLY A 192 13.08 -6.58 -10.01
N LEU A 193 12.21 -7.43 -9.44
CA LEU A 193 12.45 -8.18 -8.21
C LEU A 193 13.49 -9.29 -8.41
N SER A 194 13.34 -10.13 -9.44
CA SER A 194 14.24 -11.27 -9.68
C SER A 194 15.67 -10.84 -9.99
N ALA A 195 15.86 -9.84 -10.84
CA ALA A 195 17.19 -9.32 -11.14
C ALA A 195 17.83 -8.62 -9.93
N THR A 196 17.01 -7.99 -9.07
CA THR A 196 17.49 -7.45 -7.79
C THR A 196 17.97 -8.56 -6.84
N LEU A 197 17.26 -9.69 -6.76
CA LEU A 197 17.73 -10.86 -5.99
C LEU A 197 19.06 -11.39 -6.52
N ILE A 198 19.20 -11.49 -7.85
CA ILE A 198 20.46 -11.94 -8.49
C ILE A 198 21.60 -10.97 -8.17
N LEU A 199 21.34 -9.66 -8.20
CA LEU A 199 22.33 -8.64 -7.83
C LEU A 199 22.76 -8.82 -6.37
N CYS A 200 21.81 -8.95 -5.44
CA CYS A 200 22.12 -9.17 -4.02
C CYS A 200 22.91 -10.49 -3.82
N ALA A 201 22.55 -11.57 -4.52
CA ALA A 201 23.26 -12.85 -4.46
C ALA A 201 24.70 -12.72 -4.97
N THR A 202 24.88 -11.95 -6.04
CA THR A 202 26.20 -11.64 -6.58
C THR A 202 27.04 -10.87 -5.56
N LEU A 203 26.45 -9.91 -4.83
CA LEU A 203 27.14 -9.21 -3.74
C LEU A 203 27.55 -10.16 -2.62
N ASN A 204 26.72 -11.13 -2.23
CA ASN A 204 27.12 -12.14 -1.25
C ASN A 204 28.28 -13.02 -1.76
N PHE A 205 28.29 -13.41 -3.04
CA PHE A 205 29.41 -14.15 -3.62
C PHE A 205 30.70 -13.32 -3.63
N VAL A 206 30.61 -12.02 -3.91
CA VAL A 206 31.73 -11.09 -3.76
C VAL A 206 32.19 -11.01 -2.31
N CYS A 207 31.27 -10.96 -1.34
CA CYS A 207 31.61 -11.01 0.09
C CYS A 207 32.35 -12.29 0.48
N ALA A 208 31.90 -13.44 -0.04
CA ALA A 208 32.54 -14.72 0.21
C ALA A 208 33.98 -14.78 -0.33
N LEU A 209 34.16 -14.42 -1.60
CA LEU A 209 35.47 -14.41 -2.25
C LEU A 209 36.41 -13.35 -1.64
N GLY A 210 35.88 -12.16 -1.38
CA GLY A 210 36.61 -11.06 -0.74
C GLY A 210 37.07 -11.42 0.67
N MET A 211 36.24 -12.12 1.45
CA MET A 211 36.64 -12.61 2.77
C MET A 211 37.75 -13.65 2.68
N LEU A 212 37.67 -14.60 1.74
CA LEU A 212 38.72 -15.60 1.54
C LEU A 212 40.04 -14.96 1.09
N ALA A 213 39.99 -13.93 0.24
CA ALA A 213 41.17 -13.17 -0.19
C ALA A 213 41.77 -12.33 0.96
N CYS A 214 40.93 -11.79 1.84
CA CYS A 214 41.37 -11.04 3.02
C CYS A 214 41.80 -11.94 4.18
N ALA A 215 41.44 -13.23 4.15
CA ALA A 215 41.73 -14.18 5.22
C ALA A 215 43.26 -14.25 5.47
N GLY A 216 43.65 -13.97 6.71
CA GLY A 216 45.03 -14.13 7.19
C GLY A 216 45.26 -15.49 7.83
N GLU A 217 46.33 -15.60 8.61
CA GLU A 217 46.69 -16.81 9.36
C GLU A 217 45.54 -17.36 10.23
N PRO A 218 45.53 -18.69 10.49
CA PRO A 218 44.51 -19.35 11.29
C PRO A 218 44.30 -18.66 12.64
N ALA A 219 43.05 -18.44 13.01
CA ALA A 219 42.72 -17.82 14.28
C ALA A 219 43.05 -18.77 15.45
N THR A 220 43.64 -18.23 16.51
CA THR A 220 43.71 -18.92 17.80
C THR A 220 42.29 -19.00 18.37
N PRO A 221 41.75 -20.21 18.63
CA PRO A 221 40.43 -20.35 19.20
C PRO A 221 40.36 -19.64 20.55
N VAL A 222 39.44 -18.70 20.70
CA VAL A 222 39.18 -18.09 22.01
C VAL A 222 38.35 -19.10 22.81
N ALA A 223 38.89 -19.59 23.91
CA ALA A 223 38.15 -20.48 24.80
C ALA A 223 36.91 -19.73 25.35
N SER A 224 35.71 -20.19 25.00
CA SER A 224 34.48 -19.63 25.57
C SER A 224 34.41 -20.00 27.05
N ARG A 225 34.56 -19.04 27.96
CA ARG A 225 34.19 -19.24 29.37
C ARG A 225 32.68 -19.38 29.45
N GLN A 226 32.22 -20.51 29.99
CA GLN A 226 30.81 -20.84 30.16
C GLN A 226 30.37 -20.59 31.58
N GLU A 227 29.34 -19.76 31.77
CA GLU A 227 28.28 -19.94 32.77
C GLU A 227 26.97 -19.35 32.22
N ARG A 228 25.81 -19.81 32.72
CA ARG A 228 24.47 -19.32 32.34
C ARG A 228 23.88 -18.43 33.43
N PRO A 229 23.78 -17.11 33.25
CA PRO A 229 22.93 -16.25 34.04
C PRO A 229 21.60 -16.07 33.33
N ALA A 230 20.59 -16.79 33.83
CA ALA A 230 19.20 -16.61 33.40
C ALA A 230 18.68 -15.16 33.58
N ARG A 231 19.36 -14.33 34.38
CA ARG A 231 18.88 -13.00 34.79
C ARG A 231 18.99 -11.91 33.71
N LEU A 232 19.93 -11.99 32.77
CA LEU A 232 20.08 -10.97 31.70
C LEU A 232 19.34 -11.32 30.41
N LEU A 233 18.83 -12.56 30.29
CA LEU A 233 18.07 -13.01 29.12
C LEU A 233 16.71 -12.30 29.01
N VAL A 234 16.04 -12.07 30.14
CA VAL A 234 14.74 -11.39 30.16
C VAL A 234 14.85 -9.95 29.65
N PRO A 235 15.74 -9.08 30.16
CA PRO A 235 15.94 -7.75 29.59
C PRO A 235 16.25 -7.76 28.09
N LEU A 236 17.10 -8.68 27.62
CA LEU A 236 17.43 -8.79 26.20
C LEU A 236 16.21 -9.17 25.35
N PHE A 237 15.45 -10.18 25.78
CA PHE A 237 14.22 -10.59 25.11
C PHE A 237 13.19 -9.45 25.06
N VAL A 238 12.97 -8.79 26.21
CA VAL A 238 12.04 -7.67 26.35
C VAL A 238 12.44 -6.52 25.45
N THR A 239 13.72 -6.12 25.41
CA THR A 239 14.14 -5.01 24.55
C THR A 239 13.99 -5.30 23.07
N GLY A 240 14.14 -6.57 22.64
CA GLY A 240 13.90 -6.97 21.26
C GLY A 240 12.43 -6.96 20.90
N LEU A 241 11.59 -7.53 21.77
CA LEU A 241 10.13 -7.55 21.62
C LEU A 241 9.55 -6.13 21.57
N LEU A 242 9.98 -5.25 22.47
CA LEU A 242 9.46 -3.87 22.54
C LEU A 242 10.09 -2.96 21.49
N GLY A 243 11.32 -3.21 21.04
CA GLY A 243 11.97 -2.44 19.98
C GLY A 243 11.26 -2.58 18.65
N ILE A 244 11.09 -3.82 18.15
CA ILE A 244 10.30 -4.07 16.93
C ILE A 244 8.81 -3.84 17.18
N GLY A 245 8.32 -4.04 18.40
CA GLY A 245 6.94 -3.67 18.76
C GLY A 245 6.66 -2.19 18.55
N TYR A 246 7.62 -1.33 18.90
CA TYR A 246 7.53 0.12 18.69
C TYR A 246 7.48 0.44 17.20
N GLU A 247 8.31 -0.21 16.39
CA GLU A 247 8.31 -0.06 14.93
C GLU A 247 6.94 -0.42 14.33
N VAL A 248 6.38 -1.57 14.69
CA VAL A 248 5.07 -2.03 14.22
C VAL A 248 3.96 -1.04 14.60
N LEU A 249 3.95 -0.57 15.85
CA LEU A 249 2.95 0.42 16.31
C LEU A 249 3.13 1.79 15.62
N ALA A 250 4.36 2.26 15.48
CA ALA A 250 4.66 3.55 14.89
C ALA A 250 4.31 3.56 13.40
N ILE A 251 4.68 2.52 12.65
CA ILE A 251 4.30 2.36 11.24
C ILE A 251 2.76 2.36 11.10
N ARG A 252 2.03 1.65 11.97
CA ARG A 252 0.57 1.63 11.96
C ARG A 252 -0.04 3.01 12.10
N VAL A 253 0.47 3.83 13.02
CA VAL A 253 -0.05 5.19 13.24
C VAL A 253 0.35 6.14 12.11
N VAL A 254 1.62 6.10 11.70
CA VAL A 254 2.17 6.95 10.63
C VAL A 254 1.51 6.69 9.28
N SER A 255 1.13 5.43 8.99
CA SER A 255 0.43 5.05 7.74
C SER A 255 -0.94 5.74 7.58
N GLN A 256 -1.54 6.25 8.66
CA GLN A 256 -2.79 7.02 8.58
C GLN A 256 -2.59 8.48 8.10
N ILE A 257 -1.34 8.90 7.91
CA ILE A 257 -0.95 10.31 7.73
C ILE A 257 -0.02 10.49 6.53
N LEU A 258 1.01 9.64 6.40
CA LEU A 258 1.92 9.63 5.24
C LEU A 258 1.30 8.88 4.08
N GLU A 259 1.75 9.12 2.84
CA GLU A 259 1.10 8.62 1.61
C GLU A 259 1.08 7.07 1.47
N ASN A 260 1.72 6.34 2.41
CA ASN A 260 1.67 4.88 2.51
C ASN A 260 2.14 4.16 1.24
N THR A 261 3.23 4.67 0.67
CA THR A 261 3.83 4.15 -0.56
C THR A 261 5.06 3.29 -0.26
N VAL A 262 5.56 2.61 -1.29
CA VAL A 262 6.80 1.82 -1.21
C VAL A 262 7.99 2.66 -0.69
N TYR A 263 8.01 3.95 -0.99
CA TYR A 263 9.04 4.89 -0.56
C TYR A 263 8.90 5.27 0.91
N THR A 264 7.66 5.47 1.38
CA THR A 264 7.37 5.78 2.78
C THR A 264 7.92 4.71 3.71
N PHE A 265 7.66 3.42 3.42
CA PHE A 265 8.17 2.31 4.21
C PHE A 265 9.71 2.27 4.23
N ALA A 266 10.37 2.47 3.08
CA ALA A 266 11.83 2.49 3.02
C ALA A 266 12.44 3.64 3.84
N LEU A 267 11.82 4.82 3.85
CA LEU A 267 12.26 5.96 4.65
C LEU A 267 12.09 5.70 6.16
N LEU A 268 10.97 5.09 6.58
CA LEU A 268 10.72 4.74 7.97
C LEU A 268 11.73 3.71 8.48
N LEU A 269 11.98 2.65 7.71
CA LEU A 269 12.98 1.63 8.04
C LEU A 269 14.39 2.21 8.08
N ALA A 270 14.75 3.07 7.12
CA ALA A 270 16.03 3.77 7.12
C ALA A 270 16.21 4.66 8.36
N ALA A 271 15.18 5.40 8.78
CA ALA A 271 15.21 6.22 9.99
C ALA A 271 15.39 5.37 11.26
N TYR A 272 14.69 4.23 11.35
CA TYR A 272 14.82 3.27 12.46
C TYR A 272 16.26 2.71 12.54
N LEU A 273 16.81 2.23 11.42
CA LEU A 273 18.16 1.67 11.34
C LEU A 273 19.24 2.71 11.63
N LEU A 274 19.12 3.93 11.10
CA LEU A 274 20.05 5.02 11.38
C LEU A 274 20.05 5.40 12.86
N GLY A 275 18.88 5.46 13.49
CA GLY A 275 18.78 5.76 14.91
C GLY A 275 19.41 4.67 15.77
N THR A 276 19.09 3.39 15.53
CA THR A 276 19.72 2.26 16.26
C THR A 276 21.24 2.21 16.08
N ALA A 277 21.75 2.42 14.86
CA ALA A 277 23.19 2.50 14.58
C ALA A 277 23.86 3.66 15.33
N THR A 278 23.22 4.84 15.32
CA THR A 278 23.71 6.03 16.02
C THR A 278 23.75 5.79 17.53
N GLY A 279 22.72 5.17 18.09
CA GLY A 279 22.66 4.76 19.50
C GLY A 279 23.81 3.83 19.91
N ALA A 280 24.05 2.79 19.10
CA ALA A 280 25.15 1.86 19.31
C ALA A 280 26.52 2.56 19.25
N ALA A 281 26.71 3.51 18.32
CA ALA A 281 27.94 4.28 18.22
C ALA A 281 28.15 5.25 19.41
N LEU A 282 27.08 5.88 19.91
CA LEU A 282 27.13 6.84 21.03
C LEU A 282 27.36 6.15 22.38
N HIS A 283 26.95 4.89 22.53
CA HIS A 283 27.15 4.09 23.75
C HIS A 283 28.61 4.15 24.24
N GLY A 284 29.59 4.03 23.34
CA GLY A 284 31.02 4.04 23.69
C GLY A 284 31.52 5.34 24.34
N ARG A 285 30.77 6.44 24.21
CA ARG A 285 31.03 7.71 24.93
C ARG A 285 30.33 7.74 26.29
N LEU A 286 29.15 7.14 26.40
CA LEU A 286 28.28 7.15 27.58
C LEU A 286 28.75 6.18 28.68
N ALA A 287 29.40 5.07 28.31
CA ALA A 287 29.83 4.02 29.22
C ALA A 287 31.04 4.37 30.11
N ARG A 288 31.75 5.48 29.82
CA ARG A 288 32.96 5.85 30.56
C ARG A 288 32.65 6.23 32.02
N GLY A 289 33.18 5.44 32.96
CA GLY A 289 33.20 5.77 34.40
C GLY A 289 31.88 5.58 35.15
N ARG A 290 30.93 4.78 34.63
CA ARG A 290 29.63 4.49 35.28
C ARG A 290 29.48 2.99 35.54
N GLY A 291 28.82 2.62 36.64
CA GLY A 291 28.49 1.21 36.90
C GLY A 291 27.36 0.69 36.00
N ASP A 292 27.49 -0.55 35.53
CA ASP A 292 26.60 -1.20 34.54
C ASP A 292 25.11 -1.07 34.89
N ASP A 293 24.73 -1.34 36.14
CA ASP A 293 23.34 -1.31 36.60
C ASP A 293 22.74 0.10 36.52
N VAL A 294 23.53 1.14 36.81
CA VAL A 294 23.09 2.53 36.80
C VAL A 294 22.88 3.01 35.37
N LEU A 295 23.83 2.69 34.49
CA LEU A 295 23.72 3.04 33.08
C LEU A 295 22.55 2.30 32.41
N THR A 296 22.40 1.01 32.68
CA THR A 296 21.28 0.19 32.19
C THR A 296 19.95 0.77 32.66
N SER A 297 19.78 1.08 33.95
CA SER A 297 18.54 1.67 34.47
C SER A 297 18.19 3.01 33.81
N ARG A 298 19.20 3.86 33.55
CA ARG A 298 19.01 5.14 32.85
C ARG A 298 18.62 4.95 31.39
N LEU A 299 19.25 4.01 30.69
CA LEU A 299 18.93 3.70 29.29
C LEU A 299 17.55 3.08 29.15
N VAL A 300 17.13 2.22 30.09
CA VAL A 300 15.76 1.67 30.14
C VAL A 300 14.75 2.80 30.39
N ALA A 301 15.00 3.70 31.35
CA ALA A 301 14.15 4.86 31.59
C ALA A 301 14.03 5.74 30.34
N ALA A 302 15.16 6.09 29.73
CA ALA A 302 15.20 6.90 28.52
C ALA A 302 14.43 6.22 27.38
N THR A 303 14.64 4.92 27.16
CA THR A 303 13.97 4.17 26.09
C THR A 303 12.45 4.12 26.31
N GLY A 304 11.99 3.74 27.50
CA GLY A 304 10.56 3.68 27.81
C GLY A 304 9.87 5.04 27.70
N VAL A 305 10.48 6.09 28.26
CA VAL A 305 9.95 7.47 28.17
C VAL A 305 9.97 7.98 26.73
N LEU A 306 11.01 7.73 25.95
CA LEU A 306 11.09 8.15 24.55
C LEU A 306 10.13 7.37 23.64
N CYS A 307 9.82 6.10 23.93
CA CYS A 307 8.79 5.36 23.22
C CYS A 307 7.40 5.98 23.45
N ILE A 308 7.09 6.32 24.71
CA ILE A 308 5.84 7.01 25.08
C ILE A 308 5.80 8.44 24.49
N GLY A 309 6.92 9.17 24.56
CA GLY A 309 7.07 10.48 23.95
C GLY A 309 6.96 10.43 22.42
N GLY A 310 7.45 9.36 21.79
CA GLY A 310 7.26 9.08 20.37
C GLY A 310 5.79 9.02 19.99
N ALA A 311 4.93 8.43 20.82
CA ALA A 311 3.48 8.48 20.59
C ALA A 311 2.93 9.91 20.62
N ALA A 312 3.44 10.79 21.50
CA ALA A 312 3.04 12.20 21.49
C ALA A 312 3.51 12.94 20.22
N VAL A 313 4.72 12.63 19.72
CA VAL A 313 5.20 13.15 18.42
C VAL A 313 4.31 12.67 17.28
N LEU A 314 3.93 11.39 17.30
CA LEU A 314 3.00 10.81 16.33
C LEU A 314 1.64 11.49 16.38
N ALA A 315 1.09 11.77 17.57
CA ALA A 315 -0.17 12.52 17.72
C ALA A 315 -0.10 13.92 17.07
N ALA A 316 1.07 14.55 17.06
CA ALA A 316 1.31 15.86 16.45
C ALA A 316 1.76 15.79 14.98
N SER A 317 1.91 14.60 14.39
CA SER A 317 2.59 14.46 13.10
C SER A 317 1.83 15.03 11.91
N ASP A 318 0.49 15.11 11.93
CA ASP A 318 -0.30 15.81 10.89
C ASP A 318 0.05 17.31 10.85
N LEU A 319 0.23 17.94 12.02
CA LEU A 319 0.67 19.34 12.14
C LEU A 319 2.11 19.52 11.65
N VAL A 320 3.01 18.62 12.04
CA VAL A 320 4.42 18.64 11.60
C VAL A 320 4.50 18.47 10.09
N LEU A 321 3.74 17.52 9.53
CA LEU A 321 3.71 17.25 8.10
C LEU A 321 3.19 18.47 7.32
N ALA A 322 2.12 19.10 7.80
CA ALA A 322 1.60 20.33 7.22
C ALA A 322 2.65 21.45 7.22
N GLY A 323 3.29 21.72 8.37
CA GLY A 323 4.32 22.75 8.47
C GLY A 323 5.56 22.47 7.59
N LEU A 324 5.97 21.21 7.44
CA LEU A 324 7.04 20.83 6.52
C LEU A 324 6.63 21.02 5.06
N ARG A 325 5.39 20.70 4.70
CA ARG A 325 4.85 20.89 3.34
C ARG A 325 4.70 22.36 2.96
N ASP A 326 4.53 23.26 3.92
CA ASP A 326 4.47 24.71 3.67
C ASP A 326 5.85 25.30 3.31
N VAL A 327 6.93 24.72 3.83
CA VAL A 327 8.30 25.21 3.61
C VAL A 327 9.00 24.51 2.45
N LEU A 328 8.67 23.24 2.20
CA LEU A 328 9.29 22.43 1.17
C LEU A 328 8.59 22.61 -0.20
N PRO A 329 9.31 22.48 -1.32
CA PRO A 329 8.70 22.58 -2.65
C PRO A 329 7.61 21.51 -2.84
N PRO A 330 6.51 21.80 -3.56
CA PRO A 330 5.44 20.84 -3.87
C PRO A 330 5.86 19.86 -4.98
N THR A 331 7.04 19.27 -4.82
CA THR A 331 7.62 18.26 -5.71
C THR A 331 7.68 16.91 -4.99
N MET A 332 7.92 15.83 -5.72
CA MET A 332 8.09 14.52 -5.11
C MET A 332 9.21 14.49 -4.07
N GLY A 333 10.36 15.09 -4.38
CA GLY A 333 11.47 15.21 -3.43
C GLY A 333 11.09 16.00 -2.18
N GLY A 334 10.33 17.09 -2.32
CA GLY A 334 9.86 17.89 -1.18
C GLY A 334 8.88 17.12 -0.29
N ARG A 335 7.94 16.36 -0.87
CA ARG A 335 7.02 15.52 -0.08
C ARG A 335 7.73 14.37 0.62
N LEU A 336 8.64 13.67 -0.06
CA LEU A 336 9.45 12.62 0.56
C LEU A 336 10.35 13.17 1.67
N ALA A 337 10.90 14.38 1.52
CA ALA A 337 11.66 15.04 2.57
C ALA A 337 10.77 15.39 3.79
N ALA A 338 9.52 15.80 3.56
CA ALA A 338 8.56 16.02 4.65
C ALA A 338 8.23 14.71 5.40
N GLU A 339 8.01 13.62 4.65
CA GLU A 339 7.80 12.28 5.24
C GLU A 339 9.02 11.82 6.06
N LEU A 340 10.23 11.99 5.52
CA LEU A 340 11.46 11.69 6.24
C LEU A 340 11.62 12.55 7.49
N GLY A 341 11.19 13.82 7.47
CA GLY A 341 11.18 14.70 8.64
C GLY A 341 10.29 14.17 9.76
N VAL A 342 9.06 13.76 9.42
CA VAL A 342 8.14 13.11 10.38
C VAL A 342 8.72 11.79 10.89
N ALA A 343 9.24 10.95 9.99
CA ALA A 343 9.88 9.68 10.32
C ALA A 343 11.08 9.90 11.27
N ALA A 344 11.94 10.86 10.99
CA ALA A 344 13.11 11.16 11.82
C ALA A 344 12.70 11.61 13.23
N LEU A 345 11.69 12.48 13.35
CA LEU A 345 11.20 12.95 14.65
C LEU A 345 10.56 11.84 15.48
N ALA A 346 9.80 10.96 14.84
CA ALA A 346 9.13 9.85 15.53
C ALA A 346 10.13 8.73 15.88
N PHE A 347 10.96 8.29 14.93
CA PHE A 347 11.76 7.07 15.07
C PHE A 347 13.15 7.31 15.65
N VAL A 348 13.87 8.37 15.27
CA VAL A 348 15.30 8.50 15.63
C VAL A 348 15.52 8.62 17.14
N PRO A 349 14.82 9.47 17.91
CA PRO A 349 15.04 9.57 19.35
C PRO A 349 14.87 8.25 20.13
N PRO A 350 13.74 7.51 20.01
CA PRO A 350 13.58 6.24 20.72
C PRO A 350 14.57 5.17 20.21
N THR A 351 14.84 5.09 18.91
CA THR A 351 15.73 4.06 18.36
C THR A 351 17.20 4.30 18.69
N VAL A 352 17.64 5.55 18.84
CA VAL A 352 18.96 5.88 19.43
C VAL A 352 19.06 5.35 20.86
N ALA A 353 18.02 5.51 21.67
CA ALA A 353 18.01 4.96 23.03
C ALA A 353 18.01 3.42 23.02
N MET A 354 17.22 2.80 22.14
CA MET A 354 17.18 1.34 21.95
C MET A 354 18.54 0.77 21.54
N GLY A 355 19.21 1.38 20.55
CA GLY A 355 20.52 0.94 20.07
C GLY A 355 21.60 1.04 21.16
N ALA A 356 21.57 2.10 21.97
CA ALA A 356 22.46 2.26 23.12
C ALA A 356 22.16 1.23 24.22
N LEU A 357 20.88 0.98 24.51
CA LEU A 357 20.43 0.00 25.51
C LEU A 357 20.81 -1.43 25.13
N PHE A 358 20.55 -1.84 23.88
CA PHE A 358 20.96 -3.15 23.38
C PHE A 358 22.48 -3.33 23.48
N THR A 359 23.26 -2.33 23.05
CA THR A 359 24.72 -2.38 23.11
C THR A 359 25.22 -2.54 24.56
N GLN A 360 24.62 -1.83 25.52
CA GLN A 360 24.93 -1.99 26.94
C GLN A 360 24.63 -3.42 27.44
N LEU A 361 23.45 -3.95 27.14
CA LEU A 361 23.06 -5.29 27.59
C LEU A 361 23.94 -6.37 26.94
N ALA A 362 24.21 -6.26 25.65
CA ALA A 362 25.06 -7.18 24.90
C ALA A 362 26.51 -7.16 25.41
N GLN A 363 27.07 -5.99 25.70
CA GLN A 363 28.40 -5.88 26.32
C GLN A 363 28.42 -6.47 27.73
N THR A 364 27.39 -6.20 28.54
CA THR A 364 27.30 -6.76 29.91
C THR A 364 27.29 -8.29 29.88
N VAL A 365 26.56 -8.91 28.95
CA VAL A 365 26.57 -10.36 28.74
C VAL A 365 27.92 -10.83 28.19
N SER A 366 28.52 -10.11 27.24
CA SER A 366 29.85 -10.44 26.71
C SER A 366 30.92 -10.46 27.80
N ASP A 367 30.97 -9.43 28.64
CA ASP A 367 32.00 -9.24 29.65
C ASP A 367 31.88 -10.24 30.81
N ARG A 368 30.65 -10.66 31.14
CA ARG A 368 30.38 -11.59 32.26
C ARG A 368 30.30 -13.05 31.84
N GLU A 369 29.88 -13.33 30.61
CA GLU A 369 29.37 -14.66 30.19
C GLU A 369 29.90 -15.16 28.84
N GLY A 370 30.61 -14.30 28.08
CA GLY A 370 31.46 -14.72 26.96
C GLY A 370 30.78 -15.01 25.61
N SER A 371 29.50 -14.68 25.39
CA SER A 371 28.86 -14.86 24.07
C SER A 371 27.88 -13.75 23.68
N VAL A 372 28.36 -12.77 22.90
CA VAL A 372 27.53 -11.75 22.22
C VAL A 372 26.47 -12.40 21.32
N GLY A 373 26.80 -13.52 20.67
CA GLY A 373 25.85 -14.26 19.83
C GLY A 373 24.61 -14.75 20.58
N THR A 374 24.74 -15.15 21.86
CA THR A 374 23.58 -15.54 22.68
C THR A 374 22.72 -14.32 23.03
N ALA A 375 23.35 -13.18 23.33
CA ALA A 375 22.63 -11.95 23.63
C ALA A 375 21.83 -11.46 22.41
N LEU A 376 22.44 -11.48 21.23
CA LEU A 376 21.77 -11.17 19.97
C LEU A 376 20.62 -12.15 19.74
N ALA A 377 20.85 -13.46 19.83
CA ALA A 377 19.81 -14.46 19.59
C ALA A 377 18.54 -14.24 20.42
N VAL A 378 18.68 -13.98 21.73
CA VAL A 378 17.55 -13.81 22.63
C VAL A 378 16.80 -12.51 22.35
N ASN A 379 17.54 -11.44 22.04
CA ASN A 379 16.95 -10.18 21.61
C ASN A 379 16.19 -10.33 20.28
N THR A 380 16.83 -10.93 19.28
CA THR A 380 16.26 -11.20 17.96
C THR A 380 15.05 -12.14 18.03
N PHE A 381 15.04 -13.10 18.96
CA PHE A 381 13.86 -13.95 19.20
C PHE A 381 12.67 -13.17 19.77
N GLY A 382 12.92 -12.23 20.69
CA GLY A 382 11.88 -11.29 21.14
C GLY A 382 11.35 -10.43 20.00
N ALA A 383 12.26 -9.91 19.16
CA ALA A 383 11.91 -9.14 17.97
C ALA A 383 11.05 -9.93 16.97
N ALA A 384 11.31 -11.23 16.78
CA ALA A 384 10.53 -12.10 15.91
C ALA A 384 9.06 -12.26 16.34
N LEU A 385 8.80 -12.21 17.65
CA LEU A 385 7.45 -12.30 18.21
C LEU A 385 6.69 -10.96 18.17
N ALA A 386 7.39 -9.84 18.00
CA ALA A 386 6.77 -8.52 18.07
C ALA A 386 5.71 -8.27 16.99
N PRO A 387 5.92 -8.58 15.70
CA PRO A 387 4.87 -8.44 14.67
C PRO A 387 3.59 -9.23 14.98
N ILE A 388 3.71 -10.39 15.62
CA ILE A 388 2.59 -11.26 16.00
C ILE A 388 1.83 -10.66 17.20
N VAL A 389 2.55 -10.15 18.20
CA VAL A 389 1.93 -9.61 19.43
C VAL A 389 1.32 -8.23 19.19
N PHE A 390 2.04 -7.32 18.53
CA PHE A 390 1.64 -5.93 18.43
C PHE A 390 0.65 -5.67 17.28
N GLY A 391 0.81 -6.36 16.15
CA GLY A 391 -0.04 -6.19 14.97
C GLY A 391 -1.45 -6.75 15.15
N PRO A 392 -1.66 -8.06 14.99
CA PRO A 392 -2.99 -8.66 14.98
C PRO A 392 -3.64 -8.84 16.36
N VAL A 393 -2.88 -8.68 17.46
CA VAL A 393 -3.42 -8.89 18.82
C VAL A 393 -3.58 -7.57 19.57
N LEU A 394 -2.49 -6.83 19.84
CA LEU A 394 -2.56 -5.70 20.76
C LEU A 394 -3.32 -4.50 20.20
N ILE A 395 -3.09 -4.11 18.94
CA ILE A 395 -3.77 -2.94 18.34
C ILE A 395 -5.30 -3.12 18.33
N PRO A 396 -5.87 -4.22 17.80
CA PRO A 396 -7.33 -4.40 17.79
C PRO A 396 -7.95 -4.48 19.19
N MET A 397 -7.21 -5.00 20.19
CA MET A 397 -7.73 -5.18 21.54
C MET A 397 -7.83 -3.88 22.35
N VAL A 398 -6.83 -3.00 22.27
CA VAL A 398 -6.74 -1.82 23.14
C VAL A 398 -6.59 -0.49 22.39
N GLY A 399 -6.43 -0.53 21.07
CA GLY A 399 -6.12 0.63 20.24
C GLY A 399 -4.67 1.10 20.35
N ALA A 400 -4.22 1.87 19.36
CA ALA A 400 -2.81 2.28 19.26
C ALA A 400 -2.28 3.06 20.47
N LYS A 401 -3.09 3.97 21.05
CA LYS A 401 -2.66 4.80 22.19
C LYS A 401 -2.33 3.97 23.43
N LEU A 402 -3.23 3.06 23.82
CA LEU A 402 -2.97 2.18 24.96
C LEU A 402 -1.89 1.16 24.66
N ALA A 403 -1.77 0.70 23.40
CA ALA A 403 -0.66 -0.15 22.99
C ALA A 403 0.72 0.51 23.23
N PHE A 404 0.87 1.81 22.91
CA PHE A 404 2.11 2.55 23.22
C PHE A 404 2.35 2.72 24.72
N VAL A 405 1.30 2.96 25.52
CA VAL A 405 1.41 3.05 26.98
C VAL A 405 1.89 1.72 27.57
N LEU A 406 1.27 0.61 27.14
CA LEU A 406 1.63 -0.73 27.59
C LEU A 406 3.05 -1.11 27.14
N LEU A 407 3.43 -0.79 25.90
CA LEU A 407 4.79 -1.00 25.38
C LEU A 407 5.82 -0.23 26.21
N GLY A 408 5.57 1.06 26.45
CA GLY A 408 6.46 1.89 27.26
C GLY A 408 6.59 1.39 28.69
N ALA A 409 5.47 1.03 29.33
CA ALA A 409 5.44 0.46 30.67
C ALA A 409 6.17 -0.89 30.76
N ALA A 410 6.10 -1.72 29.72
CA ALA A 410 6.76 -3.02 29.68
C ALA A 410 8.29 -2.93 29.73
N TYR A 411 8.90 -1.78 29.40
CA TYR A 411 10.35 -1.58 29.59
C TYR A 411 10.79 -1.68 31.06
N VAL A 412 9.87 -1.49 32.03
CA VAL A 412 10.15 -1.75 33.46
C VAL A 412 10.62 -3.19 33.69
N LEU A 413 10.14 -4.16 32.88
CA LEU A 413 10.56 -5.56 32.94
C LEU A 413 12.02 -5.78 32.51
N ALA A 414 12.64 -4.81 31.82
CA ALA A 414 14.05 -4.83 31.44
C ALA A 414 14.97 -4.20 32.50
N LEU A 415 14.43 -3.68 33.60
CA LEU A 415 15.24 -3.12 34.67
C LEU A 415 16.00 -4.22 35.42
N PRO A 416 17.23 -3.94 35.88
CA PRO A 416 17.95 -4.83 36.77
C PRO A 416 17.32 -4.83 38.17
N ASN A 417 18.05 -5.33 39.18
CA ASN A 417 17.61 -5.35 40.58
C ASN A 417 16.94 -4.03 41.03
N LEU A 418 15.87 -4.12 41.85
CA LEU A 418 15.09 -3.02 42.42
C LEU A 418 15.89 -2.13 43.40
N ARG A 419 16.91 -1.45 42.88
CA ARG A 419 17.70 -0.43 43.58
C ARG A 419 17.17 0.96 43.23
N ARG A 420 17.58 2.00 43.98
CA ARG A 420 17.19 3.41 43.72
C ARG A 420 17.13 3.82 42.24
N PRO A 421 18.15 3.56 41.38
CA PRO A 421 18.07 3.96 39.97
C PRO A 421 16.96 3.25 39.18
N ALA A 422 16.66 1.98 39.48
CA ALA A 422 15.58 1.24 38.86
C ALA A 422 14.20 1.72 39.34
N ILE A 423 14.05 2.09 40.62
CA ILE A 423 12.82 2.68 41.15
C ILE A 423 12.53 4.01 40.47
N VAL A 424 13.53 4.90 40.37
CA VAL A 424 13.39 6.19 39.68
C VAL A 424 13.02 5.97 38.21
N ALA A 425 13.69 5.04 37.52
CA ALA A 425 13.34 4.67 36.14
C ALA A 425 11.88 4.22 36.00
N SER A 426 11.41 3.36 36.91
CA SER A 426 10.03 2.86 36.92
C SER A 426 9.04 4.01 37.11
N VAL A 427 9.28 4.89 38.07
CA VAL A 427 8.41 6.06 38.34
C VAL A 427 8.34 6.96 37.12
N LEU A 428 9.46 7.24 36.45
CA LEU A 428 9.49 8.09 35.25
C LEU A 428 8.68 7.47 34.11
N ILE A 429 8.89 6.19 33.82
CA ILE A 429 8.17 5.46 32.76
C ILE A 429 6.67 5.43 33.05
N LEU A 430 6.29 5.01 34.26
CA LEU A 430 4.87 4.88 34.64
C LEU A 430 4.17 6.24 34.67
N THR A 431 4.83 7.28 35.18
CA THR A 431 4.29 8.64 35.16
C THR A 431 4.08 9.12 33.73
N ALA A 432 5.04 8.90 32.83
CA ALA A 432 4.89 9.24 31.41
C ALA A 432 3.72 8.46 30.78
N GLY A 433 3.59 7.16 31.09
CA GLY A 433 2.51 6.32 30.59
C GLY A 433 1.13 6.77 31.04
N VAL A 434 0.96 7.05 32.34
CA VAL A 434 -0.27 7.61 32.91
C VAL A 434 -0.57 8.98 32.29
N THR A 435 0.46 9.83 32.12
CA THR A 435 0.29 11.15 31.49
C THR A 435 -0.22 11.02 30.06
N LEU A 436 0.37 10.15 29.23
CA LEU A 436 -0.12 9.91 27.87
C LEU A 436 -1.53 9.32 27.88
N ALA A 437 -1.81 8.34 28.73
CA ALA A 437 -3.13 7.70 28.83
C ALA A 437 -4.24 8.72 29.15
N LEU A 438 -3.99 9.61 30.11
CA LEU A 438 -4.92 10.66 30.53
C LEU A 438 -4.93 11.89 29.62
N SER A 439 -3.93 12.05 28.75
CA SER A 439 -3.85 13.20 27.85
C SER A 439 -5.01 13.20 26.84
N PRO A 440 -5.42 14.37 26.32
CA PRO A 440 -6.39 14.46 25.22
C PRO A 440 -5.80 14.06 23.86
N LEU A 441 -4.51 13.70 23.80
CA LEU A 441 -3.86 13.30 22.56
C LEU A 441 -4.54 12.06 21.97
N SER A 442 -4.81 12.12 20.68
CA SER A 442 -5.38 11.02 19.90
C SER A 442 -4.33 10.49 18.93
N LEU A 443 -4.22 9.16 18.85
CA LEU A 443 -3.51 8.47 17.76
C LEU A 443 -4.49 7.95 16.69
N ARG A 444 -5.77 8.31 16.83
CA ARG A 444 -6.80 8.11 15.82
C ARG A 444 -6.85 9.37 14.98
N PHE A 445 -6.44 9.25 13.74
CA PHE A 445 -6.52 10.33 12.76
C PHE A 445 -7.82 10.10 12.01
N VAL A 446 -8.85 10.88 12.32
CA VAL A 446 -10.13 10.83 11.61
C VAL A 446 -10.50 12.24 11.20
N ARG A 447 -10.43 12.52 9.89
CA ARG A 447 -10.79 13.83 9.34
C ARG A 447 -12.31 13.92 9.19
N VAL A 448 -12.94 14.49 10.21
CA VAL A 448 -14.36 14.86 10.18
C VAL A 448 -14.49 16.22 9.49
N PRO A 449 -15.28 16.34 8.40
CA PRO A 449 -15.53 17.62 7.75
C PRO A 449 -16.14 18.65 8.71
N PRO A 450 -15.94 19.97 8.51
CA PRO A 450 -16.56 21.00 9.33
C PRO A 450 -18.09 20.85 9.39
N GLY A 451 -18.66 20.88 10.60
CA GLY A 451 -20.09 20.63 10.83
C GLY A 451 -20.54 19.18 10.60
N GLY A 452 -19.60 18.26 10.41
CA GLY A 452 -19.84 16.83 10.29
C GLY A 452 -19.77 16.09 11.63
N ALA A 453 -19.94 14.77 11.57
CA ALA A 453 -19.86 13.88 12.72
C ALA A 453 -19.19 12.53 12.36
N LEU A 454 -18.49 11.94 13.32
CA LEU A 454 -18.04 10.54 13.24
C LEU A 454 -19.21 9.63 13.60
N LEU A 455 -19.62 8.74 12.69
CA LEU A 455 -20.72 7.81 12.91
C LEU A 455 -20.24 6.47 13.47
N TRP A 456 -19.12 5.97 12.94
CA TRP A 456 -18.57 4.68 13.28
C TRP A 456 -17.06 4.65 13.05
N HIS A 457 -16.32 3.91 13.87
CA HIS A 457 -14.87 3.74 13.74
C HIS A 457 -14.44 2.39 14.32
N SER A 458 -13.50 1.72 13.65
CA SER A 458 -12.86 0.50 14.12
C SER A 458 -11.36 0.52 13.83
N ASP A 459 -10.57 0.18 14.85
CA ASP A 459 -9.13 -0.05 14.76
C ASP A 459 -8.90 -1.52 14.38
N GLY A 460 -8.98 -1.82 13.08
CA GLY A 460 -8.93 -3.17 12.56
C GLY A 460 -7.56 -3.83 12.55
N VAL A 461 -7.51 -5.10 12.16
CA VAL A 461 -6.24 -5.81 11.94
C VAL A 461 -5.57 -5.33 10.64
N MET A 462 -6.38 -5.17 9.58
CA MET A 462 -5.90 -4.83 8.25
C MET A 462 -5.75 -3.32 8.06
N ALA A 463 -6.74 -2.55 8.48
CA ALA A 463 -6.73 -1.08 8.39
C ALA A 463 -7.56 -0.43 9.52
N ALA A 464 -7.39 0.88 9.73
CA ALA A 464 -8.32 1.66 10.53
C ALA A 464 -9.46 2.16 9.62
N VAL A 465 -10.71 1.86 9.97
CA VAL A 465 -11.88 2.20 9.15
C VAL A 465 -12.78 3.17 9.91
N SER A 466 -13.21 4.24 9.25
CA SER A 466 -14.08 5.26 9.83
C SER A 466 -15.20 5.63 8.86
N VAL A 467 -16.39 5.89 9.40
CA VAL A 467 -17.54 6.40 8.65
C VAL A 467 -17.90 7.77 9.19
N VAL A 468 -17.80 8.79 8.34
CA VAL A 468 -18.07 10.18 8.72
C VAL A 468 -19.26 10.75 7.95
N ARG A 469 -20.02 11.63 8.58
CA ARG A 469 -21.08 12.41 7.94
C ARG A 469 -20.62 13.85 7.76
N ASN A 470 -20.85 14.47 6.60
CA ASN A 470 -20.62 15.90 6.39
C ASN A 470 -21.85 16.73 6.84
N SER A 471 -21.72 18.06 6.80
CA SER A 471 -22.82 18.98 7.15
C SER A 471 -24.02 18.93 6.20
N ALA A 472 -23.82 18.45 4.96
CA ALA A 472 -24.90 18.21 3.98
C ALA A 472 -25.67 16.90 4.24
N GLY A 473 -25.24 16.09 5.22
CA GLY A 473 -25.86 14.81 5.56
C GLY A 473 -25.26 13.62 4.82
N ASP A 474 -24.29 13.82 3.93
CA ASP A 474 -23.64 12.74 3.19
C ASP A 474 -22.70 11.95 4.07
N THR A 475 -22.76 10.63 3.93
CA THR A 475 -21.92 9.68 4.67
C THR A 475 -20.79 9.18 3.79
N HIS A 476 -19.56 9.14 4.31
CA HIS A 476 -18.33 8.79 3.59
C HIS A 476 -17.57 7.71 4.35
N LEU A 477 -17.03 6.73 3.60
CA LEU A 477 -16.14 5.71 4.13
C LEU A 477 -14.68 6.17 4.03
N GLN A 478 -13.92 6.03 5.11
CA GLN A 478 -12.49 6.34 5.17
C GLN A 478 -11.70 5.12 5.63
N VAL A 479 -10.66 4.76 4.88
CA VAL A 479 -9.72 3.68 5.23
C VAL A 479 -8.33 4.31 5.41
N ASN A 480 -7.71 4.05 6.56
CA ASN A 480 -6.45 4.67 7.01
C ASN A 480 -6.45 6.21 6.87
N ASN A 481 -7.62 6.86 6.94
CA ASN A 481 -7.77 8.33 6.91
C ASN A 481 -7.19 9.05 5.66
N HIS A 482 -6.80 8.31 4.63
CA HIS A 482 -6.26 8.84 3.38
C HIS A 482 -7.31 8.96 2.28
N PHE A 483 -8.12 7.92 2.11
CA PHE A 483 -9.02 7.80 0.96
C PHE A 483 -10.48 7.83 1.35
N ARG A 484 -11.28 8.59 0.61
CA ARG A 484 -12.73 8.45 0.60
C ARG A 484 -13.09 7.31 -0.35
N MET A 485 -13.46 6.17 0.20
CA MET A 485 -13.82 4.95 -0.54
C MET A 485 -15.28 4.98 -1.01
N GLY A 486 -15.69 6.13 -1.55
CA GLY A 486 -17.08 6.45 -1.89
C GLY A 486 -17.90 7.04 -0.72
N GLY A 487 -19.17 7.31 -1.00
CA GLY A 487 -20.11 7.84 -0.02
C GLY A 487 -21.53 7.93 -0.56
N SER A 488 -22.48 8.40 0.25
CA SER A 488 -23.88 8.54 -0.17
C SER A 488 -24.08 9.52 -1.34
N ALA A 489 -23.12 10.43 -1.57
CA ALA A 489 -23.13 11.34 -2.69
C ALA A 489 -22.67 10.69 -4.02
N SER A 490 -21.95 9.56 -3.98
CA SER A 490 -21.42 8.87 -5.17
C SER A 490 -22.33 7.77 -5.71
N VAL A 491 -23.44 7.45 -5.03
CA VAL A 491 -24.32 6.30 -5.35
C VAL A 491 -24.68 6.22 -6.82
N ARG A 492 -24.98 7.35 -7.46
CA ARG A 492 -25.28 7.39 -8.89
C ARG A 492 -24.11 6.92 -9.76
N SER A 493 -22.88 7.32 -9.43
CA SER A 493 -21.68 6.86 -10.11
C SER A 493 -21.47 5.37 -9.84
N ASP A 494 -21.62 4.93 -8.59
CA ASP A 494 -21.42 3.55 -8.16
C ASP A 494 -22.41 2.57 -8.83
N GLN A 495 -23.66 3.00 -8.99
CA GLN A 495 -24.67 2.26 -9.79
C GLN A 495 -24.24 2.11 -11.25
N ARG A 496 -23.78 3.19 -11.88
CA ARG A 496 -23.28 3.15 -13.26
C ARG A 496 -22.05 2.24 -13.40
N GLN A 497 -21.19 2.20 -12.38
CA GLN A 497 -20.02 1.31 -12.36
C GLN A 497 -20.41 -0.18 -12.40
N ALA A 498 -21.55 -0.55 -11.82
CA ALA A 498 -22.11 -1.90 -11.93
C ALA A 498 -22.87 -2.09 -13.26
N ASP A 499 -23.72 -1.14 -13.62
CA ASP A 499 -24.66 -1.30 -14.73
C ASP A 499 -23.98 -1.36 -16.10
N ILE A 500 -22.97 -0.52 -16.35
CA ILE A 500 -22.31 -0.46 -17.66
C ILE A 500 -21.78 -1.85 -18.07
N PRO A 501 -20.92 -2.53 -17.29
CA PRO A 501 -20.43 -3.86 -17.69
C PRO A 501 -21.52 -4.94 -17.69
N LEU A 502 -22.49 -4.89 -16.77
CA LEU A 502 -23.61 -5.83 -16.74
C LEU A 502 -24.51 -5.71 -17.97
N LEU A 503 -24.72 -4.49 -18.48
CA LEU A 503 -25.48 -4.25 -19.69
C LEU A 503 -24.75 -4.82 -20.91
N LEU A 504 -23.43 -4.61 -21.03
CA LEU A 504 -22.64 -5.04 -22.19
C LEU A 504 -22.61 -6.57 -22.38
N HIS A 505 -22.85 -7.34 -21.32
CA HIS A 505 -23.09 -8.78 -21.43
C HIS A 505 -24.55 -9.07 -21.87
N PRO A 506 -24.77 -9.96 -22.85
CA PRO A 506 -26.12 -10.21 -23.40
C PRO A 506 -27.13 -10.71 -22.38
N ASP A 507 -26.72 -11.59 -21.46
CA ASP A 507 -27.59 -12.17 -20.42
C ASP A 507 -26.76 -12.67 -19.22
N PRO A 508 -26.27 -11.77 -18.34
CA PRO A 508 -25.41 -12.17 -17.23
C PRO A 508 -26.20 -12.94 -16.17
N LYS A 509 -25.72 -14.11 -15.78
CA LYS A 509 -26.28 -14.96 -14.70
C LYS A 509 -25.42 -14.93 -13.45
N ARG A 510 -24.10 -14.84 -13.61
CA ARG A 510 -23.13 -14.76 -12.51
C ARG A 510 -22.21 -13.57 -12.69
N ALA A 511 -22.09 -12.75 -11.64
CA ALA A 511 -21.14 -11.64 -11.61
C ALA A 511 -20.22 -11.69 -10.39
N LEU A 512 -19.01 -11.16 -10.55
CA LEU A 512 -18.01 -11.00 -9.49
C LEU A 512 -17.63 -9.53 -9.36
N PHE A 513 -17.69 -8.98 -8.16
CA PHE A 513 -17.26 -7.62 -7.85
C PHE A 513 -16.03 -7.66 -6.94
N LEU A 514 -14.92 -7.09 -7.39
CA LEU A 514 -13.65 -7.02 -6.68
C LEU A 514 -13.48 -5.61 -6.10
N GLY A 515 -13.45 -5.52 -4.76
CA GLY A 515 -13.49 -4.26 -4.02
C GLY A 515 -14.93 -3.77 -3.83
N LEU A 516 -15.36 -3.57 -2.58
CA LEU A 516 -16.76 -3.21 -2.29
C LEU A 516 -16.93 -1.78 -1.79
N GLY A 517 -15.97 -1.24 -1.04
CA GLY A 517 -16.07 0.12 -0.50
C GLY A 517 -17.34 0.33 0.32
N THR A 518 -18.24 1.21 -0.11
CA THR A 518 -19.56 1.40 0.57
C THR A 518 -20.58 0.29 0.27
N GLY A 519 -20.26 -0.61 -0.66
CA GLY A 519 -21.12 -1.67 -1.17
C GLY A 519 -22.21 -1.21 -2.13
N ALA A 520 -22.23 0.08 -2.52
CA ALA A 520 -23.21 0.63 -3.45
C ALA A 520 -23.15 -0.03 -4.85
N THR A 521 -21.95 -0.26 -5.37
CA THR A 521 -21.73 -0.94 -6.66
C THR A 521 -22.29 -2.37 -6.64
N LEU A 522 -21.98 -3.16 -5.60
CA LEU A 522 -22.54 -4.50 -5.41
C LEU A 522 -24.07 -4.47 -5.22
N SER A 523 -24.58 -3.50 -4.45
CA SER A 523 -26.01 -3.33 -4.26
C SER A 523 -26.74 -3.11 -5.58
N ALA A 524 -26.17 -2.33 -6.51
CA ALA A 524 -26.79 -2.06 -7.82
C ALA A 524 -26.90 -3.31 -8.69
N ALA A 525 -25.97 -4.27 -8.55
CA ALA A 525 -26.08 -5.57 -9.21
C ALA A 525 -27.36 -6.34 -8.77
N GLY A 526 -27.81 -6.13 -7.53
CA GLY A 526 -29.04 -6.71 -7.00
C GLY A 526 -30.33 -6.23 -7.68
N ASP A 527 -30.27 -5.15 -8.48
CA ASP A 527 -31.41 -4.68 -9.28
C ASP A 527 -31.55 -5.45 -10.61
N HIS A 528 -30.54 -6.24 -11.01
CA HIS A 528 -30.60 -7.06 -12.22
C HIS A 528 -31.34 -8.38 -11.95
N PRO A 529 -32.47 -8.65 -12.62
CA PRO A 529 -33.29 -9.82 -12.32
C PRO A 529 -32.54 -11.16 -12.50
N GLY A 530 -32.54 -11.99 -11.46
CA GLY A 530 -31.96 -13.34 -11.49
C GLY A 530 -30.43 -13.40 -11.48
N LEU A 531 -29.73 -12.26 -11.36
CA LEU A 531 -28.28 -12.23 -11.27
C LEU A 531 -27.80 -12.72 -9.89
N VAL A 532 -26.92 -13.71 -9.87
CA VAL A 532 -26.17 -14.12 -8.68
C VAL A 532 -24.84 -13.39 -8.67
N THR A 533 -24.51 -12.73 -7.56
CA THR A 533 -23.34 -11.86 -7.49
C THR A 533 -22.50 -12.15 -6.26
N ASP A 534 -21.23 -12.46 -6.49
CA ASP A 534 -20.21 -12.58 -5.46
C ASP A 534 -19.45 -11.24 -5.35
N GLY A 535 -19.30 -10.72 -4.14
CA GLY A 535 -18.53 -9.52 -3.82
C GLY A 535 -17.34 -9.85 -2.93
N VAL A 536 -16.15 -9.35 -3.26
CA VAL A 536 -14.92 -9.64 -2.53
C VAL A 536 -14.37 -8.36 -1.93
N GLU A 537 -14.25 -8.33 -0.60
CA GLU A 537 -13.69 -7.21 0.16
C GLU A 537 -12.51 -7.68 1.01
N LEU A 538 -11.42 -6.93 0.96
CA LEU A 538 -10.16 -7.27 1.63
C LEU A 538 -10.21 -6.95 3.13
N VAL A 539 -10.88 -5.85 3.49
CA VAL A 539 -10.88 -5.31 4.85
C VAL A 539 -12.18 -5.72 5.58
N PRO A 540 -12.12 -6.61 6.58
CA PRO A 540 -13.31 -7.05 7.32
C PRO A 540 -14.10 -5.87 7.92
N GLU A 541 -13.39 -4.86 8.42
CA GLU A 541 -13.98 -3.69 9.06
C GLU A 541 -14.75 -2.80 8.06
N VAL A 542 -14.48 -2.90 6.75
CA VAL A 542 -15.31 -2.26 5.71
C VAL A 542 -16.68 -2.93 5.62
N VAL A 543 -16.72 -4.27 5.61
CA VAL A 543 -17.97 -5.05 5.59
C VAL A 543 -18.80 -4.79 6.86
N GLU A 544 -18.15 -4.75 8.03
CA GLU A 544 -18.80 -4.40 9.31
C GLU A 544 -19.45 -3.01 9.29
N SER A 545 -18.97 -2.09 8.44
CA SER A 545 -19.48 -0.73 8.33
C SER A 545 -20.73 -0.59 7.44
N PHE A 546 -21.11 -1.62 6.67
CA PHE A 546 -22.24 -1.58 5.72
C PHE A 546 -23.59 -1.13 6.30
N PRO A 547 -23.96 -1.42 7.56
CA PRO A 547 -25.17 -0.87 8.16
C PRO A 547 -25.27 0.66 8.09
N GLN A 548 -24.13 1.37 8.07
CA GLN A 548 -24.10 2.83 7.95
C GLN A 548 -24.46 3.32 6.53
N PHE A 549 -24.42 2.43 5.54
CA PHE A 549 -24.71 2.70 4.12
C PHE A 549 -26.02 2.08 3.66
N ALA A 550 -26.87 1.56 4.54
CA ALA A 550 -28.12 0.87 4.18
C ALA A 550 -29.08 1.69 3.30
N ARG A 551 -29.00 3.03 3.33
CA ARG A 551 -29.76 3.92 2.42
C ARG A 551 -29.18 3.98 1.02
N SER A 552 -27.86 3.95 0.92
CA SER A 552 -27.10 4.04 -0.33
C SER A 552 -26.95 2.69 -1.03
N ALA A 553 -27.00 1.61 -0.26
CA ALA A 553 -26.82 0.24 -0.72
C ALA A 553 -27.98 -0.67 -0.20
N PRO A 554 -29.23 -0.42 -0.63
CA PRO A 554 -30.42 -1.02 -0.03
C PRO A 554 -30.57 -2.53 -0.26
N ASN A 555 -29.86 -3.12 -1.23
CA ASN A 555 -29.96 -4.54 -1.53
C ASN A 555 -29.04 -5.39 -0.63
N LEU A 556 -28.04 -4.79 0.02
CA LEU A 556 -27.14 -5.50 0.92
C LEU A 556 -27.91 -6.05 2.13
N GLY A 557 -27.77 -7.35 2.39
CA GLY A 557 -28.48 -8.06 3.45
C GLY A 557 -29.98 -8.31 3.20
N ARG A 558 -30.54 -7.79 2.11
CA ARG A 558 -31.94 -8.04 1.70
C ARG A 558 -32.06 -9.00 0.53
N ASN A 559 -31.16 -8.89 -0.44
CA ASN A 559 -31.13 -9.74 -1.62
C ASN A 559 -30.25 -10.97 -1.34
N SER A 560 -30.85 -12.16 -1.32
CA SER A 560 -30.14 -13.42 -1.07
C SER A 560 -29.17 -13.83 -2.18
N ASN A 561 -29.24 -13.18 -3.35
CA ASN A 561 -28.34 -13.45 -4.47
C ASN A 561 -27.02 -12.65 -4.38
N LEU A 562 -26.87 -11.78 -3.39
CA LEU A 562 -25.63 -11.04 -3.14
C LEU A 562 -24.84 -11.72 -2.03
N HIS A 563 -23.70 -12.30 -2.36
CA HIS A 563 -22.80 -12.95 -1.41
C HIS A 563 -21.55 -12.10 -1.19
N ILE A 564 -21.11 -11.93 0.05
CA ILE A 564 -19.93 -11.14 0.39
C ILE A 564 -18.87 -12.07 0.98
N HIS A 565 -17.66 -11.99 0.43
CA HIS A 565 -16.50 -12.77 0.85
C HIS A 565 -15.42 -11.83 1.38
N VAL A 566 -14.98 -12.05 2.61
CA VAL A 566 -13.84 -11.34 3.19
C VAL A 566 -12.54 -12.04 2.76
N ALA A 567 -11.96 -11.58 1.67
CA ALA A 567 -10.81 -12.19 1.05
C ALA A 567 -10.02 -11.19 0.19
N ASP A 568 -8.75 -11.51 -0.06
CA ASP A 568 -7.98 -10.85 -1.10
C ASP A 568 -8.52 -11.21 -2.50
N ALA A 569 -8.78 -10.18 -3.32
CA ALA A 569 -9.31 -10.30 -4.67
C ALA A 569 -8.40 -11.15 -5.56
N ARG A 570 -7.08 -10.99 -5.44
CA ARG A 570 -6.11 -11.70 -6.27
C ARG A 570 -6.07 -13.20 -5.93
N ARG A 571 -6.05 -13.54 -4.65
CA ARG A 571 -6.18 -14.93 -4.18
C ARG A 571 -7.52 -15.52 -4.59
N PHE A 572 -8.62 -14.77 -4.47
CA PHE A 572 -9.96 -15.24 -4.84
C PHE A 572 -10.00 -15.65 -6.31
N VAL A 573 -9.54 -14.80 -7.24
CA VAL A 573 -9.57 -15.14 -8.68
C VAL A 573 -8.63 -16.28 -9.04
N ARG A 574 -7.47 -16.42 -8.37
CA ARG A 574 -6.54 -17.55 -8.57
C ARG A 574 -7.04 -18.86 -7.97
N THR A 575 -7.92 -18.81 -6.97
CA THR A 575 -8.48 -20.02 -6.36
C THR A 575 -9.40 -20.70 -7.39
N PRO A 576 -9.23 -21.99 -7.69
CA PRO A 576 -10.12 -22.71 -8.58
C PRO A 576 -11.57 -22.63 -8.09
N GLY A 577 -12.51 -22.34 -9.00
CA GLY A 577 -13.91 -22.18 -8.66
C GLY A 577 -14.78 -21.89 -9.88
N GLU A 578 -16.00 -21.41 -9.63
CA GLU A 578 -16.96 -21.08 -10.67
C GLU A 578 -16.47 -19.97 -11.61
N ARG A 579 -16.92 -20.00 -12.86
CA ARG A 579 -16.66 -18.93 -13.83
C ARG A 579 -17.78 -17.87 -13.77
N TYR A 580 -17.44 -16.65 -14.17
CA TYR A 580 -18.35 -15.52 -14.12
C TYR A 580 -18.59 -14.94 -15.51
N ASP A 581 -19.83 -14.56 -15.79
CA ASP A 581 -20.20 -13.89 -17.04
C ASP A 581 -19.70 -12.45 -17.05
N VAL A 582 -19.68 -11.81 -15.89
CA VAL A 582 -19.19 -10.44 -15.73
C VAL A 582 -18.30 -10.35 -14.49
N ILE A 583 -17.10 -9.82 -14.65
CA ILE A 583 -16.21 -9.47 -13.54
C ILE A 583 -16.03 -7.95 -13.55
N VAL A 584 -16.29 -7.30 -12.42
CA VAL A 584 -16.14 -5.85 -12.23
C VAL A 584 -15.11 -5.62 -11.13
N ALA A 585 -14.04 -4.91 -11.45
CA ALA A 585 -13.04 -4.49 -10.49
C ALA A 585 -13.15 -2.97 -10.24
N ASP A 586 -13.54 -2.60 -9.02
CA ASP A 586 -13.59 -1.24 -8.51
C ASP A 586 -12.63 -1.14 -7.32
N LEU A 587 -11.34 -1.15 -7.66
CA LEU A 587 -10.23 -1.38 -6.72
C LEU A 587 -9.54 -0.08 -6.32
N TYR A 588 -8.74 -0.18 -5.25
CA TYR A 588 -7.96 0.93 -4.68
C TYR A 588 -7.01 1.60 -5.68
N HIS A 589 -6.65 2.84 -5.35
CA HIS A 589 -5.65 3.61 -6.09
C HIS A 589 -4.31 2.85 -6.18
N PRO A 590 -3.70 2.66 -7.37
CA PRO A 590 -2.56 1.76 -7.55
C PRO A 590 -1.28 2.05 -6.75
N SER A 591 -1.15 3.26 -6.16
CA SER A 591 0.06 3.67 -5.43
C SER A 591 0.11 3.26 -3.95
N VAL A 592 -0.98 2.72 -3.40
CA VAL A 592 -1.12 2.49 -1.96
C VAL A 592 -1.43 1.04 -1.63
N ASP A 593 -1.03 0.61 -0.43
CA ASP A 593 -1.40 -0.67 0.19
C ASP A 593 -1.10 -1.92 -0.68
N GLY A 594 -0.09 -1.85 -1.55
CA GLY A 594 0.29 -2.95 -2.44
C GLY A 594 -0.69 -3.22 -3.59
N SER A 595 -1.70 -2.36 -3.80
CA SER A 595 -2.74 -2.52 -4.83
C SER A 595 -2.21 -2.46 -6.26
N GLY A 596 -1.00 -1.95 -6.51
CA GLY A 596 -0.34 -1.97 -7.82
C GLY A 596 -0.22 -3.37 -8.45
N SER A 597 -0.19 -4.42 -7.61
CA SER A 597 -0.19 -5.82 -8.05
C SER A 597 -1.54 -6.27 -8.65
N LEU A 598 -2.65 -5.58 -8.37
CA LEU A 598 -3.96 -5.84 -8.97
C LEU A 598 -4.07 -5.28 -10.40
N TYR A 599 -3.03 -4.59 -10.88
CA TYR A 599 -2.92 -4.10 -12.25
C TYR A 599 -1.80 -4.82 -13.02
N ALA A 600 -1.29 -5.94 -12.48
CA ALA A 600 -0.26 -6.74 -13.10
C ALA A 600 -0.85 -7.67 -14.18
N ARG A 601 -0.04 -8.00 -15.17
CA ARG A 601 -0.36 -8.93 -16.25
C ARG A 601 -0.88 -10.26 -15.71
N GLU A 602 -0.23 -10.81 -14.69
CA GLU A 602 -0.59 -12.09 -14.07
C GLU A 602 -1.96 -12.04 -13.40
N HIS A 603 -2.35 -10.91 -12.80
CA HIS A 603 -3.67 -10.73 -12.22
C HIS A 603 -4.75 -10.67 -13.31
N PHE A 604 -4.52 -9.88 -14.37
CA PHE A 604 -5.45 -9.85 -15.50
C PHE A 604 -5.58 -11.21 -16.18
N ALA A 605 -4.50 -11.98 -16.29
CA ALA A 605 -4.53 -13.34 -16.82
C ALA A 605 -5.38 -14.27 -15.94
N ALA A 606 -5.20 -14.22 -14.61
CA ALA A 606 -6.02 -14.98 -13.67
C ALA A 606 -7.52 -14.60 -13.73
N ILE A 607 -7.83 -13.32 -13.95
CA ILE A 607 -9.21 -12.87 -14.18
C ILE A 607 -9.76 -13.45 -15.48
N ARG A 608 -8.98 -13.43 -16.57
CA ARG A 608 -9.40 -14.01 -17.85
C ARG A 608 -9.76 -15.49 -17.71
N GLU A 609 -8.98 -16.26 -16.94
CA GLU A 609 -9.26 -17.67 -16.67
C GLU A 609 -10.55 -17.91 -15.85
N ARG A 610 -10.99 -16.90 -15.09
CA ARG A 610 -12.25 -16.92 -14.33
C ARG A 610 -13.47 -16.47 -15.14
N LEU A 611 -13.29 -15.96 -16.36
CA LEU A 611 -14.42 -15.60 -17.22
C LEU A 611 -15.06 -16.85 -17.82
N ALA A 612 -16.39 -16.82 -17.87
CA ALA A 612 -17.17 -17.75 -18.70
C ALA A 612 -16.94 -17.44 -20.19
N GLU A 613 -17.34 -18.34 -21.07
CA GLU A 613 -17.27 -18.10 -22.52
C GLU A 613 -18.10 -16.85 -22.88
N GLY A 614 -17.48 -15.91 -23.58
CA GLY A 614 -18.11 -14.62 -23.86
C GLY A 614 -18.16 -13.67 -22.65
N GLY A 615 -17.48 -13.97 -21.55
CA GLY A 615 -17.48 -13.12 -20.37
C GLY A 615 -16.92 -11.71 -20.62
N VAL A 616 -17.31 -10.77 -19.77
CA VAL A 616 -16.87 -9.37 -19.80
C VAL A 616 -16.10 -9.06 -18.52
N PHE A 617 -14.87 -8.57 -18.65
CA PHE A 617 -14.13 -7.98 -17.54
C PHE A 617 -14.12 -6.46 -17.64
N CYS A 618 -14.42 -5.76 -16.54
CA CYS A 618 -14.38 -4.31 -16.46
C CYS A 618 -13.51 -3.86 -15.29
N GLN A 619 -12.42 -3.16 -15.60
CA GLN A 619 -11.54 -2.53 -14.61
C GLN A 619 -11.79 -1.02 -14.57
N TRP A 620 -12.31 -0.52 -13.45
CA TRP A 620 -12.44 0.92 -13.22
C TRP A 620 -11.11 1.54 -12.80
N LEU A 621 -10.83 2.74 -13.33
CA LEU A 621 -9.60 3.50 -13.11
C LEU A 621 -9.95 4.97 -12.76
N PRO A 622 -9.57 5.45 -11.55
CA PRO A 622 -9.86 6.81 -11.12
C PRO A 622 -8.89 7.81 -11.75
N LEU A 623 -9.19 8.33 -12.95
CA LEU A 623 -8.35 9.31 -13.65
C LEU A 623 -8.14 10.62 -12.85
N HIS A 624 -9.04 10.92 -11.90
CA HIS A 624 -8.86 12.04 -10.96
C HIS A 624 -7.73 11.81 -9.93
N GLN A 625 -7.29 10.57 -9.78
CA GLN A 625 -6.17 10.17 -8.93
C GLN A 625 -5.06 9.48 -9.73
N LEU A 626 -5.19 9.25 -11.04
CA LEU A 626 -4.18 8.55 -11.83
C LEU A 626 -3.53 9.48 -12.84
N ASP A 627 -2.20 9.45 -12.97
CA ASP A 627 -1.50 10.16 -14.04
C ASP A 627 -1.55 9.40 -15.37
N ILE A 628 -1.30 10.12 -16.47
CA ILE A 628 -1.33 9.57 -17.82
C ILE A 628 -0.21 8.55 -18.07
N GLY A 629 0.96 8.71 -17.43
CA GLY A 629 2.08 7.78 -17.57
C GLY A 629 1.75 6.42 -16.99
N THR A 630 1.26 6.38 -15.74
CA THR A 630 0.78 5.15 -15.11
C THR A 630 -0.39 4.55 -15.88
N LEU A 631 -1.36 5.36 -16.34
CA LEU A 631 -2.48 4.88 -17.16
C LEU A 631 -2.01 4.18 -18.44
N ARG A 632 -1.00 4.71 -19.15
CA ARG A 632 -0.45 4.06 -20.36
C ARG A 632 0.10 2.67 -20.06
N VAL A 633 0.80 2.50 -18.94
CA VAL A 633 1.35 1.19 -18.53
C VAL A 633 0.22 0.21 -18.22
N ILE A 634 -0.80 0.65 -17.48
CA ILE A 634 -1.97 -0.18 -17.16
C ILE A 634 -2.70 -0.58 -18.44
N VAL A 635 -2.97 0.35 -19.36
CA VAL A 635 -3.62 0.06 -20.66
C VAL A 635 -2.78 -0.93 -21.48
N ARG A 636 -1.46 -0.73 -21.58
CA ARG A 636 -0.56 -1.65 -22.28
C ARG A 636 -0.63 -3.06 -21.70
N THR A 637 -0.57 -3.16 -20.38
CA THR A 637 -0.60 -4.42 -19.63
C THR A 637 -1.95 -5.13 -19.78
N PHE A 638 -3.05 -4.36 -19.75
CA PHE A 638 -4.39 -4.89 -19.97
C PHE A 638 -4.56 -5.44 -21.39
N LEU A 639 -4.06 -4.73 -22.41
CA LEU A 639 -4.14 -5.14 -23.82
C LEU A 639 -3.33 -6.40 -24.13
N ASP A 640 -2.27 -6.68 -23.39
CA ASP A 640 -1.50 -7.93 -23.52
C ASP A 640 -2.36 -9.18 -23.18
N VAL A 641 -3.30 -9.02 -22.24
CA VAL A 641 -4.21 -10.09 -21.82
C VAL A 641 -5.55 -10.05 -22.57
N PHE A 642 -6.06 -8.86 -22.85
CA PHE A 642 -7.33 -8.61 -23.55
C PHE A 642 -7.10 -7.78 -24.82
N PRO A 643 -6.70 -8.40 -25.94
CA PRO A 643 -6.34 -7.67 -27.18
C PRO A 643 -7.48 -6.86 -27.79
N HIS A 644 -8.74 -7.21 -27.48
CA HIS A 644 -9.95 -6.57 -27.98
C HIS A 644 -10.56 -5.57 -26.99
N ALA A 645 -9.77 -5.09 -26.03
CA ALA A 645 -10.25 -4.18 -25.01
C ALA A 645 -10.78 -2.87 -25.61
N THR A 646 -11.75 -2.28 -24.92
CA THR A 646 -12.29 -0.95 -25.20
C THR A 646 -12.22 -0.09 -23.94
N ALA A 647 -12.30 1.22 -24.10
CA ALA A 647 -12.38 2.15 -22.97
C ALA A 647 -13.70 2.91 -22.97
N SER A 648 -14.25 3.17 -21.79
CA SER A 648 -15.48 3.96 -21.60
C SER A 648 -15.41 4.82 -20.35
N LEU A 649 -16.19 5.89 -20.29
CA LEU A 649 -16.38 6.69 -19.07
C LEU A 649 -17.46 6.08 -18.18
N ALA A 650 -17.31 6.22 -16.86
CA ALA A 650 -18.43 5.97 -15.95
C ALA A 650 -19.50 7.05 -16.13
N GLN A 651 -19.08 8.31 -16.21
CA GLN A 651 -19.94 9.50 -16.26
C GLN A 651 -19.19 10.71 -16.85
N PHE A 652 -19.92 11.77 -17.19
CA PHE A 652 -19.37 13.03 -17.70
C PHE A 652 -18.96 14.00 -16.56
N SER A 653 -18.10 13.51 -15.65
CA SER A 653 -17.52 14.29 -14.55
C SER A 653 -16.12 14.77 -14.91
N VAL A 654 -15.89 16.08 -14.76
CA VAL A 654 -14.57 16.72 -14.97
C VAL A 654 -13.76 16.87 -13.68
N GLU A 655 -14.39 16.69 -12.52
CA GLU A 655 -13.72 16.70 -11.20
C GLU A 655 -13.30 15.28 -10.79
N THR A 656 -14.16 14.31 -11.06
CA THR A 656 -13.98 12.89 -10.73
C THR A 656 -14.13 11.99 -11.96
N PRO A 657 -13.36 12.21 -13.05
CA PRO A 657 -13.36 11.28 -14.18
C PRO A 657 -12.97 9.86 -13.74
N LEU A 658 -13.76 8.90 -14.23
CA LEU A 658 -13.59 7.46 -14.04
C LEU A 658 -13.63 6.81 -15.42
N VAL A 659 -12.61 5.98 -15.70
CA VAL A 659 -12.44 5.28 -16.98
C VAL A 659 -12.54 3.78 -16.71
N ALA A 660 -13.35 3.07 -17.47
CA ALA A 660 -13.35 1.61 -17.53
C ALA A 660 -12.46 1.13 -18.67
N LEU A 661 -11.62 0.12 -18.39
CA LEU A 661 -11.09 -0.78 -19.41
C LEU A 661 -11.98 -2.02 -19.45
N ILE A 662 -12.56 -2.30 -20.60
CA ILE A 662 -13.51 -3.39 -20.81
C ILE A 662 -12.87 -4.42 -21.71
N GLY A 663 -12.54 -5.59 -21.15
CA GLY A 663 -11.90 -6.72 -21.81
C GLY A 663 -12.89 -7.82 -22.15
N THR A 664 -12.74 -8.40 -23.34
CA THR A 664 -13.50 -9.54 -23.85
C THR A 664 -12.58 -10.47 -24.64
N GLU A 665 -12.93 -11.76 -24.75
CA GLU A 665 -12.15 -12.73 -25.54
C GLU A 665 -12.25 -12.50 -27.05
N THR A 666 -13.41 -12.06 -27.51
CA THR A 666 -13.69 -11.77 -28.93
C THR A 666 -14.25 -10.36 -29.08
N PRO A 667 -13.99 -9.67 -30.21
CA PRO A 667 -14.62 -8.38 -30.51
C PRO A 667 -16.15 -8.44 -30.35
N ARG A 668 -16.74 -7.40 -29.77
CA ARG A 668 -18.19 -7.28 -29.61
C ARG A 668 -18.72 -6.07 -30.36
N THR A 669 -19.75 -6.31 -31.16
CA THR A 669 -20.57 -5.26 -31.77
C THR A 669 -22.03 -5.42 -31.35
N TYR A 670 -22.77 -4.32 -31.36
CA TYR A 670 -24.13 -4.23 -30.87
C TYR A 670 -25.05 -3.68 -31.96
N THR A 671 -26.18 -4.35 -32.18
CA THR A 671 -27.23 -3.82 -33.05
C THR A 671 -28.00 -2.71 -32.31
N PRO A 672 -28.56 -1.69 -33.00
CA PRO A 672 -29.36 -0.65 -32.35
C PRO A 672 -30.49 -1.18 -31.44
N ASP A 673 -31.20 -2.23 -31.88
CA ASP A 673 -32.30 -2.84 -31.12
C ASP A 673 -31.83 -3.73 -29.95
N TRP A 674 -30.53 -3.97 -29.82
CA TRP A 674 -29.97 -4.81 -28.76
C TRP A 674 -30.31 -4.26 -27.37
N PHE A 675 -30.25 -2.94 -27.21
CA PHE A 675 -30.49 -2.30 -25.92
C PHE A 675 -31.92 -2.51 -25.44
N VAL A 676 -32.89 -2.38 -26.36
CA VAL A 676 -34.31 -2.61 -26.05
C VAL A 676 -34.54 -4.06 -25.63
N ARG A 677 -33.90 -5.03 -26.30
CA ARG A 677 -33.95 -6.44 -25.89
C ARG A 677 -33.30 -6.67 -24.52
N ARG A 678 -32.19 -5.98 -24.23
CA ARG A 678 -31.42 -6.12 -22.99
C ARG A 678 -32.15 -5.54 -21.77
N VAL A 679 -32.87 -4.44 -21.95
CA VAL A 679 -33.65 -3.74 -20.90
C VAL A 679 -35.13 -4.12 -20.98
N GLY A 680 -35.41 -5.41 -21.22
CA GLY A 680 -36.77 -5.93 -21.34
C GLY A 680 -37.58 -5.89 -20.04
N ASP A 681 -36.91 -5.79 -18.89
CA ASP A 681 -37.55 -5.61 -17.57
C ASP A 681 -37.87 -4.14 -17.31
N ARG A 682 -39.16 -3.86 -17.05
CA ARG A 682 -39.65 -2.48 -16.85
C ARG A 682 -39.09 -1.80 -15.60
N THR A 683 -38.88 -2.57 -14.52
CA THR A 683 -38.35 -2.03 -13.27
C THR A 683 -36.87 -1.68 -13.43
N LEU A 684 -36.11 -2.56 -14.10
CA LEU A 684 -34.72 -2.31 -14.46
C LEU A 684 -34.59 -1.07 -15.36
N GLY A 685 -35.44 -0.97 -16.40
CA GLY A 685 -35.45 0.17 -17.32
C GLY A 685 -35.70 1.50 -16.62
N ALA A 686 -36.73 1.58 -15.78
CA ALA A 686 -37.03 2.79 -15.00
C ALA A 686 -35.85 3.20 -14.09
N ARG A 687 -35.17 2.21 -13.50
CA ARG A 687 -34.01 2.43 -12.63
C ARG A 687 -32.77 2.89 -13.42
N LEU A 688 -32.55 2.34 -14.62
CA LEU A 688 -31.49 2.77 -15.55
C LEU A 688 -31.69 4.22 -16.05
N GLU A 689 -32.93 4.64 -16.29
CA GLU A 689 -33.24 6.03 -16.66
C GLU A 689 -32.82 7.03 -15.58
N THR A 690 -32.93 6.69 -14.29
CA THR A 690 -32.52 7.60 -13.19
C THR A 690 -31.02 7.84 -13.14
N VAL A 691 -30.23 6.93 -13.71
CA VAL A 691 -28.78 7.06 -13.77
C VAL A 691 -28.30 7.52 -15.14
N ASP A 692 -29.17 7.97 -16.06
CA ASP A 692 -28.85 8.33 -17.46
C ASP A 692 -28.23 7.16 -18.26
N LEU A 693 -28.78 5.96 -18.09
CA LEU A 693 -28.50 4.78 -18.92
C LEU A 693 -29.80 4.21 -19.51
N GLY A 694 -30.76 5.07 -19.85
CA GLY A 694 -32.10 4.66 -20.33
C GLY A 694 -32.16 4.22 -21.80
N ASP A 695 -31.11 4.47 -22.58
CA ASP A 695 -31.05 4.14 -24.01
C ASP A 695 -29.62 3.79 -24.48
N ALA A 696 -29.54 3.27 -25.72
CA ALA A 696 -28.30 2.83 -26.33
C ALA A 696 -27.27 3.97 -26.53
N PHE A 697 -27.71 5.20 -26.84
CA PHE A 697 -26.82 6.34 -27.02
C PHE A 697 -26.30 6.88 -25.69
N GLY A 698 -27.10 6.82 -24.63
CA GLY A 698 -26.65 7.08 -23.26
C GLY A 698 -25.52 6.15 -22.82
N LEU A 699 -25.60 4.86 -23.19
CA LEU A 699 -24.56 3.86 -22.93
C LEU A 699 -23.34 4.02 -23.85
N PHE A 700 -23.53 3.95 -25.18
CA PHE A 700 -22.44 4.01 -26.16
C PHE A 700 -21.78 5.39 -26.26
N GLY A 701 -22.49 6.44 -25.85
CA GLY A 701 -21.96 7.79 -25.72
C GLY A 701 -20.78 7.89 -24.74
N LEU A 702 -20.65 6.94 -23.82
CA LEU A 702 -19.55 6.87 -22.85
C LEU A 702 -18.25 6.33 -23.44
N HIS A 703 -18.32 5.67 -24.60
CA HIS A 703 -17.18 5.01 -25.21
C HIS A 703 -16.08 6.02 -25.63
N LEU A 704 -14.85 5.74 -25.22
CA LEU A 704 -13.68 6.57 -25.45
C LEU A 704 -12.85 6.09 -26.65
N GLY A 705 -12.78 4.78 -26.88
CA GLY A 705 -12.06 4.21 -28.01
C GLY A 705 -11.94 2.69 -27.97
N GLY A 706 -11.76 2.11 -29.15
CA GLY A 706 -11.51 0.69 -29.35
C GLY A 706 -10.04 0.26 -29.17
N PRO A 707 -9.71 -1.00 -29.51
CA PRO A 707 -8.40 -1.58 -29.26
C PRO A 707 -7.26 -0.89 -30.02
N GLU A 708 -7.49 -0.41 -31.24
CA GLU A 708 -6.47 0.33 -32.00
C GLU A 708 -6.09 1.66 -31.33
N ALA A 709 -7.10 2.41 -30.88
CA ALA A 709 -6.91 3.66 -30.17
C ALA A 709 -6.16 3.45 -28.85
N LEU A 710 -6.52 2.41 -28.09
CA LEU A 710 -5.85 2.07 -26.84
C LEU A 710 -4.39 1.66 -27.07
N ARG A 711 -4.09 0.88 -28.11
CA ARG A 711 -2.70 0.53 -28.46
C ARG A 711 -1.89 1.77 -28.84
N ALA A 712 -2.46 2.67 -29.64
CA ALA A 712 -1.81 3.92 -30.02
C ALA A 712 -1.55 4.83 -28.80
N PHE A 713 -2.51 4.92 -27.87
CA PHE A 713 -2.35 5.68 -26.63
C PHE A 713 -1.30 5.08 -25.70
N ALA A 714 -1.32 3.76 -25.53
CA ALA A 714 -0.40 3.04 -24.65
C ALA A 714 1.05 3.09 -25.17
N GLY A 715 1.23 2.94 -26.49
CA GLY A 715 2.53 2.86 -27.15
C GLY A 715 3.37 1.68 -26.65
N ASP A 716 4.59 1.57 -27.17
CA ASP A 716 5.57 0.58 -26.72
C ASP A 716 6.12 0.94 -25.33
N GLY A 717 6.53 -0.07 -24.57
CA GLY A 717 7.17 0.13 -23.27
C GLY A 717 7.04 -1.06 -22.33
N VAL A 718 7.41 -0.86 -21.07
CA VAL A 718 7.38 -1.91 -20.04
C VAL A 718 5.95 -2.33 -19.67
N LEU A 719 5.76 -3.61 -19.37
CA LEU A 719 4.53 -4.14 -18.80
C LEU A 719 4.62 -4.10 -17.27
N ASN A 720 3.48 -3.89 -16.61
CA ASN A 720 3.39 -4.11 -15.17
C ASN A 720 3.24 -5.62 -14.93
N THR A 721 4.24 -6.22 -14.30
CA THR A 721 4.25 -7.66 -13.98
C THR A 721 4.55 -7.84 -12.50
N ASP A 722 4.30 -9.03 -11.97
CA ASP A 722 4.69 -9.34 -10.59
C ASP A 722 6.20 -9.15 -10.35
N ASP A 723 7.02 -9.49 -11.35
CA ASP A 723 8.48 -9.34 -11.28
C ASP A 723 8.94 -7.88 -11.50
N HIS A 724 8.25 -7.15 -12.37
CA HIS A 724 8.52 -5.73 -12.63
C HIS A 724 7.29 -4.89 -12.25
N PRO A 725 7.09 -4.61 -10.94
CA PRO A 725 5.89 -3.92 -10.43
C PRO A 725 5.95 -2.41 -10.68
N PHE A 726 6.06 -2.01 -11.95
CA PHE A 726 6.28 -0.64 -12.38
C PHE A 726 5.22 0.33 -11.87
N VAL A 727 3.96 -0.10 -11.81
CA VAL A 727 2.85 0.73 -11.31
C VAL A 727 3.07 1.10 -9.83
N ALA A 728 3.61 0.20 -9.01
CA ALA A 728 3.88 0.49 -7.59
C ALA A 728 5.02 1.50 -7.41
N ALA A 729 5.93 1.62 -8.39
CA ALA A 729 7.02 2.61 -8.39
C ALA A 729 6.58 3.97 -8.96
N GLU A 730 5.84 3.99 -10.07
CA GLU A 730 5.47 5.25 -10.73
C GLU A 730 4.20 5.91 -10.16
N ALA A 731 3.18 5.14 -9.77
CA ALA A 731 1.91 5.70 -9.29
C ALA A 731 2.06 6.67 -8.09
N PRO A 732 3.00 6.46 -7.14
CA PRO A 732 3.28 7.44 -6.08
C PRO A 732 3.58 8.85 -6.57
N ARG A 733 4.06 9.05 -7.80
CA ARG A 733 4.33 10.39 -8.36
C ARG A 733 3.07 11.25 -8.40
N VAL A 734 1.90 10.64 -8.59
CA VAL A 734 0.60 11.30 -8.44
C VAL A 734 0.42 11.81 -7.01
N ALA A 735 0.53 10.88 -6.04
CA ALA A 735 0.38 11.17 -4.63
C ALA A 735 1.37 12.25 -4.18
N TYR A 736 2.53 12.39 -4.85
CA TYR A 736 3.59 13.34 -4.49
C TYR A 736 3.76 14.58 -5.38
N ALA A 737 3.18 14.68 -6.57
CA ALA A 737 3.27 15.88 -7.42
C ALA A 737 2.22 15.93 -8.56
N MET A 738 0.92 15.82 -8.26
CA MET A 738 -0.12 16.11 -9.26
C MET A 738 -0.12 17.60 -9.66
N ALA A 739 0.40 17.91 -10.84
CA ALA A 739 0.36 19.26 -11.41
C ALA A 739 -0.93 19.53 -12.21
N ASP A 740 -1.42 18.53 -12.96
CA ASP A 740 -2.57 18.70 -13.86
C ASP A 740 -3.90 18.52 -13.14
N ARG A 741 -4.93 19.25 -13.57
CA ARG A 741 -6.30 19.06 -13.07
C ARG A 741 -6.92 17.79 -13.67
N PRO A 742 -7.81 17.09 -12.95
CA PRO A 742 -8.51 15.92 -13.48
C PRO A 742 -9.19 16.16 -14.84
N GLY A 743 -9.80 17.33 -15.01
CA GLY A 743 -10.45 17.74 -16.25
C GLY A 743 -9.48 17.85 -17.44
N ASP A 744 -8.28 18.42 -17.22
CA ASP A 744 -7.28 18.55 -18.27
C ASP A 744 -6.76 17.18 -18.73
N ARG A 745 -6.58 16.25 -17.78
CA ARG A 745 -6.24 14.85 -18.09
C ARG A 745 -7.33 14.16 -18.89
N LEU A 746 -8.60 14.37 -18.55
CA LEU A 746 -9.74 13.84 -19.29
C LEU A 746 -9.74 14.35 -20.74
N LEU A 747 -9.54 15.65 -20.95
CA LEU A 747 -9.47 16.23 -22.30
C LEU A 747 -8.29 15.70 -23.10
N ALA A 748 -7.12 15.52 -22.47
CA ALA A 748 -5.95 14.91 -23.09
C ALA A 748 -6.24 13.46 -23.52
N LEU A 749 -6.93 12.68 -22.68
CA LEU A 749 -7.32 11.31 -22.99
C LEU A 749 -8.32 11.24 -24.15
N LEU A 750 -9.34 12.11 -24.17
CA LEU A 750 -10.31 12.22 -25.26
C LEU A 750 -9.62 12.52 -26.60
N GLY A 751 -8.68 13.47 -26.58
CA GLY A 751 -7.91 13.83 -27.76
C GLY A 751 -7.04 12.68 -28.32
N ALA A 752 -6.59 11.79 -27.43
CA ALA A 752 -5.74 10.65 -27.78
C ALA A 752 -6.52 9.42 -28.26
N LEU A 753 -7.68 9.09 -27.68
CA LEU A 753 -8.39 7.83 -27.96
C LEU A 753 -9.41 7.89 -29.11
N ARG A 754 -9.90 9.08 -29.52
CA ARG A 754 -10.79 9.31 -30.69
C ARG A 754 -11.63 8.08 -31.14
N PRO A 755 -12.84 7.90 -30.61
CA PRO A 755 -13.64 6.70 -30.85
C PRO A 755 -14.16 6.59 -32.30
N ARG A 756 -14.34 5.37 -32.79
CA ARG A 756 -14.93 5.06 -34.10
C ARG A 756 -16.27 4.33 -33.92
N PRO A 757 -17.36 4.75 -34.57
CA PRO A 757 -18.67 4.09 -34.41
C PRO A 757 -18.65 2.61 -34.82
N GLU A 758 -17.78 2.24 -35.75
CA GLU A 758 -17.60 0.87 -36.25
C GLU A 758 -17.14 -0.10 -35.15
N ASP A 759 -16.36 0.40 -34.17
CA ASP A 759 -15.86 -0.38 -33.03
C ASP A 759 -17.01 -0.93 -32.15
N LEU A 760 -18.19 -0.30 -32.19
CA LEU A 760 -19.37 -0.68 -31.41
C LEU A 760 -20.54 -1.18 -32.25
N LEU A 761 -20.85 -0.54 -33.37
CA LEU A 761 -22.07 -0.82 -34.13
C LEU A 761 -21.84 -1.70 -35.37
N GLY A 762 -20.58 -2.00 -35.71
CA GLY A 762 -20.22 -2.65 -36.98
C GLY A 762 -20.68 -1.85 -38.21
N ASP A 763 -20.77 -2.50 -39.36
CA ASP A 763 -21.01 -1.82 -40.65
C ASP A 763 -22.49 -1.60 -41.00
N SER A 764 -23.43 -2.25 -40.30
CA SER A 764 -24.80 -2.47 -40.79
C SER A 764 -25.78 -1.29 -40.66
N ASP A 765 -25.47 -0.23 -39.90
CA ASP A 765 -26.37 0.92 -39.71
C ASP A 765 -25.63 2.28 -39.73
N GLU A 766 -25.54 2.87 -40.92
CA GLU A 766 -24.96 4.20 -41.14
C GLU A 766 -25.73 5.33 -40.42
N GLY A 767 -27.03 5.17 -40.19
CA GLY A 767 -27.85 6.16 -39.48
C GLY A 767 -27.47 6.23 -38.00
N ALA A 768 -27.43 5.07 -37.34
CA ALA A 768 -27.01 4.95 -35.95
C ALA A 768 -25.55 5.40 -35.75
N ARG A 769 -24.64 5.03 -36.67
CA ARG A 769 -23.24 5.46 -36.63
C ARG A 769 -23.09 6.99 -36.68
N ARG A 770 -23.82 7.66 -37.58
CA ARG A 770 -23.80 9.14 -37.67
C ARG A 770 -24.36 9.81 -36.42
N ARG A 771 -25.44 9.28 -35.84
CA ARG A 771 -26.01 9.79 -34.58
C ARG A 771 -25.04 9.63 -33.42
N LEU A 772 -24.40 8.47 -33.30
CA LEU A 772 -23.41 8.22 -32.25
C LEU A 772 -22.18 9.12 -32.38
N ALA A 773 -21.68 9.32 -33.60
CA ALA A 773 -20.58 10.27 -33.85
C ALA A 773 -20.97 11.71 -33.49
N ALA A 774 -22.22 12.12 -33.76
CA ALA A 774 -22.74 13.42 -33.33
C ALA A 774 -22.83 13.52 -31.80
N TYR A 775 -23.25 12.44 -31.13
CA TYR A 775 -23.29 12.34 -29.67
C TYR A 775 -21.91 12.52 -29.05
N TRP A 776 -20.85 11.90 -29.59
CA TRP A 776 -19.49 12.08 -29.08
C TRP A 776 -18.96 13.50 -29.29
N ARG A 777 -19.27 14.15 -30.44
CA ARG A 777 -18.94 15.58 -30.62
C ARG A 777 -19.63 16.47 -29.58
N ALA A 778 -20.91 16.19 -29.29
CA ALA A 778 -21.67 16.86 -28.24
C ALA A 778 -21.06 16.64 -26.85
N ARG A 779 -20.68 15.40 -26.52
CA ARG A 779 -19.98 15.03 -25.28
C ARG A 779 -18.66 15.76 -25.11
N ASP A 780 -17.79 15.72 -26.10
CA ASP A 780 -16.45 16.30 -26.02
C ASP A 780 -16.57 17.81 -25.78
N ARG A 781 -17.50 18.47 -26.50
CA ARG A 781 -17.80 19.88 -26.29
C ARG A 781 -18.37 20.17 -24.90
N TYR A 782 -19.25 19.31 -24.39
CA TYR A 782 -19.81 19.43 -23.04
C TYR A 782 -18.70 19.36 -21.97
N LEU A 783 -17.78 18.42 -22.09
CA LEU A 783 -16.66 18.25 -21.17
C LEU A 783 -15.67 19.43 -21.26
N GLU A 784 -15.36 19.92 -22.47
CA GLU A 784 -14.53 21.12 -22.67
C GLU A 784 -15.12 22.34 -21.95
N ILE A 785 -16.43 22.57 -22.06
CA ILE A 785 -17.12 23.66 -21.38
C ILE A 785 -17.04 23.46 -19.87
N GLY A 786 -17.25 22.23 -19.38
CA GLY A 786 -17.14 21.90 -17.96
C GLY A 786 -15.78 22.28 -17.38
N VAL A 787 -14.69 21.87 -18.04
CA VAL A 787 -13.32 22.19 -17.61
C VAL A 787 -13.07 23.70 -17.61
N ARG A 788 -13.45 24.41 -18.68
CA ARG A 788 -13.26 25.87 -18.79
C ARG A 788 -14.08 26.66 -17.77
N THR A 789 -15.31 26.21 -17.52
CA THR A 789 -16.23 26.87 -16.59
C THR A 789 -15.76 26.73 -15.15
N LEU A 790 -15.32 25.54 -14.73
CA LEU A 790 -14.75 25.34 -13.39
C LEU A 790 -13.48 26.19 -13.17
N ALA A 791 -12.71 26.46 -14.22
CA ALA A 791 -11.55 27.33 -14.16
C ALA A 791 -11.90 28.83 -13.99
N ALA A 792 -13.12 29.25 -14.34
CA ALA A 792 -13.57 30.64 -14.31
C ALA A 792 -14.54 30.88 -13.12
N ALA A 793 -14.01 30.96 -11.90
CA ALA A 793 -14.83 31.14 -10.70
C ALA A 793 -15.40 32.58 -10.57
N GLY A 794 -16.73 32.74 -10.70
CA GLY A 794 -17.48 33.98 -10.43
C GLY A 794 -19.02 33.78 -10.51
N PRO A 795 -19.82 34.02 -9.45
CA PRO A 795 -21.25 33.58 -9.40
C PRO A 795 -22.27 34.46 -10.14
N ARG A 796 -21.88 35.50 -10.87
CA ARG A 796 -22.84 36.39 -11.55
C ARG A 796 -22.82 36.14 -13.06
N ASN A 797 -23.93 35.60 -13.57
CA ASN A 797 -24.24 35.27 -14.97
C ASN A 797 -23.82 33.88 -15.49
N LEU A 798 -23.65 32.86 -14.64
CA LEU A 798 -23.32 31.49 -15.06
C LEU A 798 -24.37 30.89 -16.03
N ILE A 799 -25.66 31.06 -15.74
CA ILE A 799 -26.75 30.57 -16.62
C ILE A 799 -26.70 31.27 -17.98
N ALA A 800 -26.55 32.59 -18.01
CA ALA A 800 -26.48 33.36 -19.27
C ALA A 800 -25.25 33.00 -20.10
N ALA A 801 -24.14 32.62 -19.47
CA ALA A 801 -22.90 32.23 -20.15
C ALA A 801 -22.94 30.78 -20.67
N ILE A 802 -23.54 29.84 -19.92
CA ILE A 802 -23.50 28.40 -20.24
C ILE A 802 -24.70 27.97 -21.08
N ALA A 803 -25.90 28.46 -20.77
CA ALA A 803 -27.13 27.95 -21.39
C ALA A 803 -27.13 28.03 -22.92
N PRO A 804 -26.66 29.12 -23.57
CA PRO A 804 -26.56 29.16 -25.03
C PRO A 804 -25.61 28.08 -25.61
N GLN A 805 -24.52 27.78 -24.90
CA GLN A 805 -23.56 26.76 -25.33
C GLN A 805 -24.14 25.35 -25.20
N LEU A 806 -24.90 25.08 -24.12
CA LEU A 806 -25.59 23.80 -23.95
C LEU A 806 -26.70 23.61 -25.00
N VAL A 807 -27.43 24.66 -25.38
CA VAL A 807 -28.41 24.60 -26.48
C VAL A 807 -27.71 24.24 -27.81
N GLU A 808 -26.51 24.74 -28.05
CA GLU A 808 -25.73 24.36 -29.24
C GLU A 808 -25.29 22.89 -29.21
N ILE A 809 -24.94 22.37 -28.03
CA ILE A 809 -24.64 20.95 -27.84
C ILE A 809 -25.87 20.09 -28.16
N VAL A 810 -27.05 20.49 -27.68
CA VAL A 810 -28.33 19.81 -28.01
C VAL A 810 -28.59 19.85 -29.52
N ARG A 811 -28.27 20.95 -30.21
CA ARG A 811 -28.39 21.02 -31.68
C ARG A 811 -27.42 20.08 -32.38
N THR A 812 -26.22 19.92 -31.84
CA THR A 812 -25.19 19.01 -32.38
C THR A 812 -25.66 17.55 -32.28
N SER A 813 -26.26 17.18 -31.15
CA SER A 813 -26.84 15.85 -30.94
C SER A 813 -28.16 15.96 -30.18
N PRO A 814 -29.31 15.78 -30.86
CA PRO A 814 -30.62 15.76 -30.22
C PRO A 814 -30.74 14.69 -29.12
N ASP A 815 -29.95 13.62 -29.23
CA ASP A 815 -29.91 12.50 -28.29
C ASP A 815 -29.12 12.82 -27.00
N PHE A 816 -28.40 13.94 -26.92
CA PHE A 816 -27.49 14.24 -25.80
C PHE A 816 -28.22 14.82 -24.57
N GLU A 817 -28.87 13.93 -23.80
CA GLU A 817 -29.59 14.23 -22.56
C GLU A 817 -28.80 15.12 -21.56
N PRO A 818 -27.49 14.92 -21.35
CA PRO A 818 -26.74 15.66 -20.34
C PRO A 818 -26.63 17.17 -20.60
N ALA A 819 -26.86 17.64 -21.83
CA ALA A 819 -27.02 19.07 -22.09
C ALA A 819 -28.49 19.52 -22.03
N TYR A 820 -29.42 18.66 -22.46
CA TYR A 820 -30.85 19.00 -22.52
C TYR A 820 -31.47 19.22 -21.12
N ARG A 821 -31.29 18.26 -20.20
CA ARG A 821 -31.89 18.34 -18.85
C ARG A 821 -31.43 19.57 -18.05
N PRO A 822 -30.13 19.91 -18.01
CA PRO A 822 -29.70 21.13 -17.33
C PRO A 822 -30.28 22.41 -17.91
N VAL A 823 -30.41 22.52 -19.24
CA VAL A 823 -31.04 23.71 -19.85
C VAL A 823 -32.50 23.82 -19.45
N LEU A 824 -33.24 22.71 -19.44
CA LEU A 824 -34.63 22.68 -19.00
C LEU A 824 -34.75 23.06 -17.50
N ALA A 825 -33.84 22.58 -16.65
CA ALA A 825 -33.78 22.93 -15.24
C ALA A 825 -33.43 24.42 -15.02
N MET A 826 -32.46 24.96 -15.76
CA MET A 826 -32.12 26.38 -15.75
C MET A 826 -33.31 27.24 -16.16
N ALA A 827 -34.08 26.82 -17.18
CA ALA A 827 -35.30 27.51 -17.57
C ALA A 827 -36.36 27.49 -16.46
N ARG A 828 -36.51 26.37 -15.73
CA ARG A 828 -37.41 26.28 -14.55
C ARG A 828 -37.00 27.24 -13.45
N GLN A 829 -35.71 27.33 -13.17
CA GLN A 829 -35.19 28.27 -12.19
C GLN A 829 -35.41 29.73 -12.63
N LEU A 830 -35.14 30.05 -13.90
CA LEU A 830 -35.38 31.38 -14.46
C LEU A 830 -36.86 31.75 -14.49
N ALA A 831 -37.78 30.78 -14.64
CA ALA A 831 -39.21 31.08 -14.66
C ALA A 831 -39.71 31.76 -13.37
N VAL A 832 -38.98 31.57 -12.26
CA VAL A 832 -39.26 32.20 -10.97
C VAL A 832 -38.71 33.64 -10.92
N SER A 833 -37.53 33.90 -11.47
CA SER A 833 -36.80 35.17 -11.31
C SER A 833 -36.81 36.09 -12.54
N ASP A 834 -36.74 35.55 -13.75
CA ASP A 834 -36.77 36.25 -15.05
C ASP A 834 -37.54 35.40 -16.09
N ARG A 835 -38.86 35.59 -16.12
CA ARG A 835 -39.77 34.87 -17.02
C ARG A 835 -39.44 35.11 -18.49
N ALA A 836 -38.95 36.29 -18.85
CA ALA A 836 -38.61 36.60 -20.24
C ALA A 836 -37.37 35.82 -20.69
N ALA A 837 -36.35 35.70 -19.83
CA ALA A 837 -35.20 34.85 -20.07
C ALA A 837 -35.56 33.36 -20.12
N ALA A 838 -36.43 32.90 -19.21
CA ALA A 838 -36.94 31.52 -19.23
C ALA A 838 -37.64 31.20 -20.55
N ARG A 839 -38.51 32.10 -21.03
CA ARG A 839 -39.23 31.93 -22.31
C ARG A 839 -38.27 31.86 -23.48
N ARG A 840 -37.31 32.79 -23.59
CA ARG A 840 -36.28 32.78 -24.65
C ARG A 840 -35.46 31.49 -24.64
N LEU A 841 -35.12 30.98 -23.46
CA LEU A 841 -34.33 29.76 -23.33
C LEU A 841 -35.13 28.52 -23.74
N LEU A 842 -36.40 28.42 -23.35
CA LEU A 842 -37.30 27.32 -23.76
C LEU A 842 -37.57 27.33 -25.26
N GLU A 843 -37.80 28.49 -25.86
CA GLU A 843 -37.94 28.64 -27.31
C GLU A 843 -36.66 28.24 -28.05
N ALA A 844 -35.48 28.58 -27.52
CA ALA A 844 -34.21 28.16 -28.09
C ALA A 844 -34.00 26.64 -27.97
N LEU A 845 -34.42 26.03 -26.85
CA LEU A 845 -34.32 24.59 -26.63
C LEU A 845 -35.29 23.80 -27.52
N ASP A 846 -36.56 24.23 -27.67
CA ASP A 846 -37.54 23.61 -28.58
C ASP A 846 -37.10 23.74 -30.04
N ARG A 847 -36.49 24.87 -30.44
CA ARG A 847 -35.87 25.00 -31.78
C ARG A 847 -34.66 24.07 -31.98
N ALA A 848 -33.88 23.82 -30.93
CA ALA A 848 -32.71 22.96 -31.01
C ALA A 848 -33.06 21.47 -31.04
N ASN A 849 -34.16 21.06 -30.39
CA ASN A 849 -34.68 19.70 -30.44
C ASN A 849 -36.22 19.67 -30.46
N PRO A 850 -36.84 19.89 -31.63
CA PRO A 850 -38.31 20.02 -31.76
C PRO A 850 -39.05 18.70 -31.59
N ALA A 851 -38.33 17.56 -31.62
CA ALA A 851 -38.91 16.23 -31.41
C ALA A 851 -39.33 15.98 -29.95
N ARG A 852 -38.82 16.79 -29.00
CA ARG A 852 -39.05 16.62 -27.57
C ARG A 852 -40.10 17.59 -27.03
N PRO A 853 -41.24 17.10 -26.51
CA PRO A 853 -42.35 17.95 -26.10
C PRO A 853 -42.12 18.73 -24.78
N GLU A 854 -41.12 18.38 -23.97
CA GLU A 854 -40.93 18.88 -22.61
C GLU A 854 -40.73 20.41 -22.58
N ALA A 855 -39.88 20.95 -23.46
CA ALA A 855 -39.65 22.39 -23.57
C ALA A 855 -40.93 23.14 -23.99
N ARG A 856 -41.67 22.59 -24.96
CA ARG A 856 -42.92 23.16 -25.48
C ARG A 856 -44.04 23.12 -24.45
N GLY A 857 -44.17 22.02 -23.72
CA GLY A 857 -45.13 21.87 -22.63
C GLY A 857 -44.87 22.87 -21.52
N MET A 858 -43.60 23.05 -21.15
CA MET A 858 -43.22 24.06 -20.15
C MET A 858 -43.47 25.48 -20.66
N LEU A 859 -43.16 25.77 -21.93
CA LEU A 859 -43.44 27.07 -22.55
C LEU A 859 -44.93 27.42 -22.52
N ALA A 860 -45.81 26.44 -22.75
CA ALA A 860 -47.26 26.59 -22.69
C ALA A 860 -47.78 26.82 -21.27
N SER A 861 -47.09 26.30 -20.24
CA SER A 861 -47.44 26.50 -18.83
C SER A 861 -47.04 27.88 -18.28
N LEU A 862 -46.21 28.65 -19.00
CA LEU A 862 -45.84 30.01 -18.59
C LEU A 862 -46.98 30.98 -18.93
N PRO A 863 -47.49 31.79 -17.98
CA PRO A 863 -48.57 32.73 -18.23
C PRO A 863 -48.21 33.70 -19.39
N PRO A 864 -49.18 34.08 -20.23
CA PRO A 864 -48.97 35.10 -21.27
C PRO A 864 -48.58 36.44 -20.65
N ARG A 865 -47.91 37.28 -21.46
CA ARG A 865 -47.34 38.58 -21.05
C ARG A 865 -48.34 39.48 -20.36
#